data_AF-A0A401LQC1-F1
#
_entry.id   AF-A0A401LQC1-F1
#
_cell.length_a   1.000
_cell.length_b   1.000
_cell.length_c   1.000
_cell.angle_alpha   90.00
_cell.angle_beta   90.00
_cell.angle_gamma   90.00
#
_symmetry.space_group_name_H-M   'P 1'
#
loop_
_entity.id
_entity.type
_entity.pdbx_description
1 polymer ?
#
loop_
_entity_poly.entity_id
_entity_poly.type
_entity_poly.pdbx_seq_one_letter_code
_entity_poly.pdbx_strand_id
1 'polypeptide(L)'
;MKKQQYQYIAAYMLLALMFISCHDNEIVKDDSLNGTSNIVSLSGEIDQIVVTRVNDNGFCDGDVMGVYVVDYKGNTPGKLKNSGNRGDNVRHTFDETAYKWNSAYDIYWKDDKTHIDIYGYYPVGTPSEVNAYEFEIQKDQAKTSGDGELGGYEASDFLWGKAMDVAPTEKVIRLPLRHKMSNARITLVEGEGFTEGTWTKLEKQVLVLNTKRNSVIDLATGNVTATGEVAKTGTIPFCKDNEFRTIVVPQIIEAGKTLFSITVDGVPYTFKKSEAFTYVTGKMHNFTIKVDKKEASGKYEFTLIDESITAWENDQASHEATAKEYIVINVEKAGTLKECIAKANKDYTKLQNLKIIGEINAEDFYFMRDKMTVLQSLNLKEVKIKASEGEIDGRPWGDDVIPYQALREKNTLARIVLPDQLKEIQRGAFSECYYLSGSLIIPEGVTYIGADAFSGCTALTGSLSLPSTLEIIDGGDFSTNMGAFAKCGFVCELKLPEKLKKIGMHCFRECTGFYGELKLPSNLTYIGKLAFYQCKNLTGDLEIPQGVTEINEACFKECGFNGLLSLHDGITGIGLEAFRSTPLKGELNLPKKLIVISDHTFEGCDFSGELKLPEEISTIGNNAFTNNWRLMGVLEIPENVQSIGAGAFANCRSIEGLVFPEGLENIRFESEWGDIGGAFSNCFGIGSIVCKGTIPPYVQSGAFNGVPKDNFTLEVPESAIQQYQTAVGWNDFKRIAAHRELVCRPSIANAINTQCTRKLTLNAESDWEVESIPSWCSLSQTSGSKKTELTLTIQSMPQGTTEGRTGDIVFRLKDKEYTTKCSVSQYDYTYGEDEIITLQRATKGNNGGINLVFLGDGYNAEDISKGKYMKAIKEQIENFFGIEPYTSYRDYFNVYTAIAVSPESGIGTINTVRYAKFETTFTGGVGLRCDYDAAFNYALRMPTVTKANLNQTLIIMTPNTTDYGGICQMWDDGSAIAFCPMSTYGYPFDTRGVIQHEAGGHGFGKLGDEYIYHNEFIDFCTCTCCEHVFEFKYAKSLGWYDNLSLTGKMHEVPWSHLIFDDRYSDRVDIYEGGFMHNRGVFRSEQNSCMNNDIPYYSTISRESIVKRIKQYAGETYSFEDFVANDKVSQEVKVRAMNAPYMGGRVHSFQYPPKIHKGSPLK
;
A
#
# COMPACT_ATOMS: atom_id res chain seq x y z
N MET A 1 1.86 10.97 62.73
CA MET A 1 2.54 10.53 61.49
C MET A 1 1.77 10.91 60.23
N LYS A 2 1.56 12.21 59.95
CA LYS A 2 1.03 12.71 58.65
C LYS A 2 1.60 14.09 58.26
N LYS A 3 2.66 14.56 58.93
CA LYS A 3 3.23 15.91 58.71
C LYS A 3 4.69 15.92 58.21
N GLN A 4 5.34 14.76 58.09
CA GLN A 4 6.73 14.63 57.60
C GLN A 4 6.84 14.20 56.12
N GLN A 5 5.76 13.75 55.47
CA GLN A 5 5.79 13.42 54.03
C GLN A 5 5.61 14.63 53.10
N TYR A 6 5.04 15.74 53.59
CA TYR A 6 4.84 16.95 52.78
C TYR A 6 6.10 17.82 52.65
N GLN A 7 7.12 17.64 53.50
CA GLN A 7 8.37 18.41 53.43
C GLN A 7 9.38 17.85 52.41
N TYR A 8 9.34 16.56 52.09
CA TYR A 8 10.20 15.97 51.06
C TYR A 8 9.66 16.20 49.63
N ILE A 9 8.34 16.32 49.48
CA ILE A 9 7.70 16.60 48.18
C ILE A 9 7.85 18.08 47.78
N ALA A 10 7.83 19.01 48.75
CA ALA A 10 8.06 20.43 48.48
C ALA A 10 9.54 20.76 48.16
N ALA A 11 10.51 20.02 48.71
CA ALA A 11 11.93 20.21 48.42
C ALA A 11 12.32 19.73 47.01
N TYR A 12 11.66 18.70 46.48
CA TYR A 12 11.89 18.22 45.11
C TYR A 12 11.24 19.12 44.04
N MET A 13 10.10 19.78 44.35
CA MET A 13 9.48 20.73 43.41
C MET A 13 10.16 22.10 43.34
N LEU A 14 10.92 22.51 44.37
CA LEU A 14 11.65 23.79 44.38
C LEU A 14 13.06 23.73 43.76
N LEU A 15 13.64 22.54 43.62
CA LEU A 15 14.89 22.32 42.87
C LEU A 15 14.67 22.19 41.35
N ALA A 16 13.44 21.92 40.91
CA ALA A 16 13.08 21.82 39.49
C ALA A 16 12.70 23.18 38.84
N LEU A 17 12.57 24.26 39.62
CA LEU A 17 12.10 25.58 39.14
C LEU A 17 13.20 26.67 39.09
N MET A 18 14.48 26.34 39.29
CA MET A 18 15.59 27.32 39.28
C MET A 18 16.62 27.18 38.14
N PHE A 19 16.33 26.42 37.09
CA PHE A 19 17.16 26.40 35.87
C PHE A 19 16.32 26.54 34.60
N ILE A 20 15.64 27.68 34.43
CA ILE A 20 15.29 28.22 33.12
C ILE A 20 15.53 29.74 33.15
N SER A 21 16.76 30.16 32.87
CA SER A 21 17.02 31.40 32.13
C SER A 21 18.31 31.26 31.31
N CYS A 22 18.12 31.39 29.99
CA CYS A 22 19.11 31.73 28.96
C CYS A 22 20.25 30.74 28.66
N HIS A 23 20.02 29.76 27.78
CA HIS A 23 20.66 29.72 26.44
C HIS A 23 20.04 28.61 25.59
N ASP A 24 19.74 28.95 24.34
CA ASP A 24 19.14 28.10 23.31
C ASP A 24 20.12 27.07 22.72
N ASN A 25 19.54 26.06 22.05
CA ASN A 25 20.13 24.97 21.26
C ASN A 25 20.66 23.75 22.04
N GLU A 26 19.79 22.75 22.28
CA GLU A 26 19.70 21.54 21.43
C GLU A 26 18.69 20.50 21.99
N ILE A 27 17.82 20.05 21.09
CA ILE A 27 17.25 18.69 20.93
C ILE A 27 16.64 18.02 22.17
N VAL A 28 15.31 18.17 22.30
CA VAL A 28 14.44 17.20 22.97
C VAL A 28 13.75 16.38 21.88
N LYS A 29 13.94 15.05 21.91
CA LYS A 29 13.17 14.09 21.12
C LYS A 29 11.71 14.13 21.55
N ASP A 30 10.87 14.58 20.64
CA ASP A 30 9.42 14.45 20.64
C ASP A 30 9.05 13.42 19.58
N ASP A 31 8.64 12.21 19.99
CA ASP A 31 8.18 11.13 19.11
C ASP A 31 6.73 11.35 18.63
N SER A 32 6.34 12.60 18.38
CA SER A 32 5.02 12.97 17.82
C SER A 32 5.11 13.92 16.61
N LEU A 33 6.17 13.76 15.80
CA LEU A 33 6.33 14.46 14.52
C LEU A 33 6.71 13.46 13.42
N ASN A 34 5.73 12.94 12.69
CA ASN A 34 5.92 12.47 11.32
C ASN A 34 4.83 13.08 10.44
N GLY A 35 4.97 14.39 10.19
CA GLY A 35 4.39 14.97 9.00
C GLY A 35 5.10 14.35 7.80
N THR A 36 4.37 13.58 7.00
CA THR A 36 4.86 12.99 5.75
C THR A 36 5.17 14.13 4.78
N SER A 37 6.44 14.45 4.60
CA SER A 37 6.82 15.39 3.55
C SER A 37 6.64 14.70 2.20
N ASN A 38 5.60 15.06 1.45
CA ASN A 38 5.39 14.61 0.07
C ASN A 38 6.44 15.19 -0.91
N ILE A 39 7.67 15.44 -0.44
CA ILE A 39 8.74 16.13 -1.14
C ILE A 39 9.67 15.09 -1.78
N VAL A 40 9.93 15.25 -3.07
CA VAL A 40 10.96 14.56 -3.82
C VAL A 40 12.33 15.00 -3.28
N SER A 41 12.93 14.17 -2.44
CA SER A 41 14.26 14.42 -1.87
C SER A 41 15.34 13.74 -2.72
N LEU A 42 16.42 14.45 -3.06
CA LEU A 42 17.45 13.96 -3.99
C LEU A 42 18.85 13.93 -3.35
N SER A 43 19.72 13.05 -3.86
CA SER A 43 21.16 13.09 -3.59
C SER A 43 21.97 12.75 -4.84
N GLY A 44 22.84 13.67 -5.29
CA GLY A 44 23.78 13.44 -6.39
C GLY A 44 25.09 12.77 -5.95
N GLU A 45 25.58 11.81 -6.72
CA GLU A 45 26.85 11.10 -6.50
C GLU A 45 27.59 10.89 -7.84
N ILE A 46 28.91 11.01 -7.87
CA ILE A 46 29.71 10.81 -9.10
C ILE A 46 30.14 9.34 -9.21
N ASP A 47 29.81 8.71 -10.34
CA ASP A 47 30.19 7.34 -10.69
C ASP A 47 31.60 7.34 -11.34
N GLN A 48 32.65 7.19 -10.52
CA GLN A 48 34.07 7.23 -10.93
C GLN A 48 34.99 6.30 -10.10
N ILE A 49 36.23 6.08 -10.55
CA ILE A 49 37.26 5.32 -9.81
C ILE A 49 37.95 6.21 -8.80
N VAL A 50 38.07 5.74 -7.56
CA VAL A 50 38.52 6.55 -6.43
C VAL A 50 39.90 6.09 -6.00
N VAL A 51 40.91 6.85 -6.40
CA VAL A 51 42.32 6.51 -6.27
C VAL A 51 42.97 7.24 -5.10
N THR A 52 42.61 8.51 -4.86
CA THR A 52 43.26 9.37 -3.87
C THR A 52 42.35 9.96 -2.79
N ARG A 53 41.04 10.12 -3.03
CA ARG A 53 40.09 10.76 -2.10
C ARG A 53 39.30 9.77 -1.25
N VAL A 54 38.83 10.27 -0.11
CA VAL A 54 38.15 9.57 0.99
C VAL A 54 36.64 9.47 0.77
N ASN A 55 36.04 10.42 0.05
CA ASN A 55 34.61 10.45 -0.25
C ASN A 55 34.30 10.67 -1.74
N ASP A 56 33.18 10.06 -2.19
CA ASP A 56 32.89 9.79 -3.61
C ASP A 56 31.69 10.54 -4.19
N ASN A 57 31.09 11.49 -3.46
CA ASN A 57 30.13 12.35 -4.15
C ASN A 57 30.86 13.28 -5.12
N GLY A 58 32.15 13.55 -4.89
CA GLY A 58 32.98 14.40 -5.74
C GLY A 58 32.53 15.87 -5.83
N PHE A 59 31.50 16.24 -5.07
CA PHE A 59 30.99 17.59 -4.90
C PHE A 59 31.49 18.20 -3.58
N CYS A 60 31.62 19.52 -3.56
CA CYS A 60 32.02 20.35 -2.44
C CYS A 60 30.89 21.27 -1.98
N ASP A 61 31.03 21.82 -0.78
CA ASP A 61 30.07 22.79 -0.24
C ASP A 61 29.81 23.91 -1.26
N GLY A 62 28.54 24.17 -1.54
CA GLY A 62 28.12 25.17 -2.51
C GLY A 62 28.05 24.71 -3.97
N ASP A 63 28.47 23.48 -4.31
CA ASP A 63 28.29 22.94 -5.66
C ASP A 63 26.80 22.86 -6.01
N VAL A 64 26.46 23.21 -7.26
CA VAL A 64 25.07 23.28 -7.70
C VAL A 64 24.83 22.43 -8.94
N MET A 65 23.90 21.48 -8.83
CA MET A 65 23.38 20.71 -9.97
C MET A 65 22.02 21.24 -10.43
N GLY A 66 21.73 21.11 -11.72
CA GLY A 66 20.40 21.37 -12.29
C GLY A 66 19.61 20.08 -12.39
N VAL A 67 18.33 20.10 -11.96
CA VAL A 67 17.46 18.92 -11.95
C VAL A 67 16.16 19.14 -12.71
N TYR A 68 15.76 18.15 -13.51
CA TYR A 68 14.42 18.07 -14.11
C TYR A 68 13.67 16.84 -13.60
N VAL A 69 12.36 16.99 -13.35
CA VAL A 69 11.48 15.90 -12.90
C VAL A 69 10.30 15.77 -13.84
N VAL A 70 10.09 14.57 -14.40
CA VAL A 70 9.13 14.31 -15.48
C VAL A 70 8.14 13.23 -15.07
N ASP A 71 6.84 13.55 -15.06
CA ASP A 71 5.77 12.61 -14.70
C ASP A 71 5.53 11.53 -15.76
N TYR A 72 5.18 10.34 -15.31
CA TYR A 72 4.59 9.30 -16.14
C TYR A 72 3.13 9.60 -16.49
N LYS A 73 2.67 9.08 -17.63
CA LYS A 73 1.26 9.05 -18.04
C LYS A 73 0.78 7.60 -18.04
N GLY A 74 0.21 7.15 -16.92
CA GLY A 74 0.00 5.72 -16.68
C GLY A 74 1.35 5.01 -16.61
N ASN A 75 1.53 3.91 -17.33
CA ASN A 75 2.82 3.19 -17.40
C ASN A 75 3.75 3.69 -18.51
N THR A 76 3.46 4.85 -19.12
CA THR A 76 4.29 5.42 -20.20
C THR A 76 5.16 6.57 -19.66
N PRO A 77 6.50 6.52 -19.81
CA PRO A 77 7.38 7.60 -19.39
C PRO A 77 7.04 8.92 -20.09
N GLY A 78 7.07 10.03 -19.33
CA GLY A 78 6.96 11.36 -19.91
C GLY A 78 8.23 11.75 -20.70
N LYS A 79 8.09 12.72 -21.60
CA LYS A 79 9.23 13.27 -22.38
C LYS A 79 9.75 14.54 -21.70
N LEU A 80 11.06 14.64 -21.52
CA LEU A 80 11.74 15.85 -21.03
C LEU A 80 11.48 17.04 -21.96
N LYS A 81 11.09 18.18 -21.38
CA LYS A 81 10.81 19.44 -22.08
C LYS A 81 11.64 20.59 -21.49
N ASN A 82 11.71 21.72 -22.20
CA ASN A 82 12.34 22.95 -21.70
C ASN A 82 11.58 23.52 -20.49
N SER A 83 10.25 23.42 -20.49
CA SER A 83 9.39 23.86 -19.40
C SER A 83 8.07 23.06 -19.33
N GLY A 84 7.41 23.12 -18.19
CA GLY A 84 6.15 22.42 -17.92
C GLY A 84 6.34 20.95 -17.52
N ASN A 85 7.54 20.58 -17.06
CA ASN A 85 7.75 19.34 -16.31
C ASN A 85 7.35 19.57 -14.83
N ARG A 86 7.42 18.54 -13.98
CA ARG A 86 7.15 18.67 -12.54
C ARG A 86 8.21 19.54 -11.84
N GLY A 87 9.46 19.42 -12.28
CA GLY A 87 10.55 20.31 -11.90
C GLY A 87 11.30 20.74 -13.16
N ASP A 88 11.48 22.05 -13.35
CA ASP A 88 12.15 22.63 -14.51
C ASP A 88 13.50 23.24 -14.08
N ASN A 89 14.60 22.55 -14.38
CA ASN A 89 15.98 22.96 -14.08
C ASN A 89 16.17 23.46 -12.63
N VAL A 90 15.59 22.73 -11.67
CA VAL A 90 15.61 23.09 -10.25
C VAL A 90 17.04 22.99 -9.72
N ARG A 91 17.55 24.11 -9.22
CA ARG A 91 18.89 24.16 -8.63
C ARG A 91 18.91 23.40 -7.31
N HIS A 92 19.84 22.48 -7.17
CA HIS A 92 20.13 21.80 -5.91
C HIS A 92 21.55 22.14 -5.50
N THR A 93 21.72 22.69 -4.30
CA THR A 93 23.02 23.09 -3.75
C THR A 93 23.48 22.06 -2.74
N PHE A 94 24.72 21.58 -2.84
CA PHE A 94 25.30 20.67 -1.89
C PHE A 94 25.72 21.42 -0.62
N ASP A 95 25.19 21.00 0.52
CA ASP A 95 25.60 21.42 1.86
C ASP A 95 26.47 20.30 2.43
N GLU A 96 27.76 20.59 2.55
CA GLU A 96 28.74 19.60 2.94
C GLU A 96 28.66 19.28 4.43
N THR A 97 28.34 20.27 5.27
CA THR A 97 28.24 20.08 6.73
C THR A 97 27.06 19.16 7.08
N ALA A 98 25.93 19.34 6.39
CA ALA A 98 24.75 18.48 6.54
C ALA A 98 24.80 17.22 5.66
N TYR A 99 25.79 17.11 4.76
CA TYR A 99 25.93 16.07 3.74
C TYR A 99 24.63 15.85 2.95
N LYS A 100 24.02 16.95 2.48
CA LYS A 100 22.69 16.94 1.87
C LYS A 100 22.63 17.88 0.67
N TRP A 101 21.86 17.50 -0.34
CA TRP A 101 21.46 18.41 -1.42
C TRP A 101 20.20 19.19 -1.03
N ASN A 102 20.31 20.51 -0.99
CA ASN A 102 19.22 21.42 -0.70
C ASN A 102 18.62 21.94 -2.00
N SER A 103 17.34 21.62 -2.25
CA SER A 103 16.61 22.14 -3.41
C SER A 103 16.29 23.62 -3.22
N ALA A 104 16.32 24.40 -4.31
CA ALA A 104 15.91 25.81 -4.31
C ALA A 104 14.43 26.01 -3.95
N TYR A 105 13.59 25.00 -4.23
CA TYR A 105 12.21 24.91 -3.77
C TYR A 105 11.77 23.44 -3.73
N ASP A 106 10.80 23.13 -2.88
CA ASP A 106 10.29 21.76 -2.74
C ASP A 106 9.60 21.32 -4.04
N ILE A 107 9.97 20.14 -4.52
CA ILE A 107 9.28 19.45 -5.60
C ILE A 107 8.41 18.39 -4.94
N TYR A 108 7.09 18.45 -5.10
CA TYR A 108 6.18 17.50 -4.47
C TYR A 108 5.80 16.36 -5.42
N TRP A 109 5.55 15.17 -4.88
CA TRP A 109 4.89 14.09 -5.62
C TRP A 109 3.52 14.54 -6.11
N LYS A 110 3.08 14.01 -7.26
CA LYS A 110 1.76 14.34 -7.81
C LYS A 110 0.63 13.80 -6.94
N ASP A 111 0.80 12.54 -6.55
CA ASP A 111 -0.08 11.65 -5.82
C ASP A 111 0.77 10.42 -5.41
N ASP A 112 0.14 9.44 -4.76
CA ASP A 112 0.76 8.21 -4.26
C ASP A 112 0.99 7.13 -5.35
N LYS A 113 0.70 7.43 -6.62
CA LYS A 113 0.73 6.45 -7.73
C LYS A 113 1.58 6.89 -8.93
N THR A 114 1.80 8.18 -9.13
CA THR A 114 2.46 8.70 -10.34
C THR A 114 3.97 8.59 -10.22
N HIS A 115 4.56 7.70 -11.02
CA HIS A 115 6.01 7.56 -11.14
C HIS A 115 6.64 8.76 -11.87
N ILE A 116 7.93 8.96 -11.66
CA ILE A 116 8.72 10.05 -12.27
C ILE A 116 10.05 9.54 -12.88
N ASP A 117 10.50 10.20 -13.94
CA ASP A 117 11.90 10.21 -14.36
C ASP A 117 12.59 11.48 -13.82
N ILE A 118 13.81 11.35 -13.32
CA ILE A 118 14.62 12.47 -12.81
C ILE A 118 15.90 12.57 -13.63
N TYR A 119 16.20 13.75 -14.15
CA TYR A 119 17.41 14.05 -14.91
C TYR A 119 18.21 15.10 -14.14
N GLY A 120 19.51 14.92 -13.98
CA GLY A 120 20.35 15.97 -13.41
C GLY A 120 21.72 16.05 -14.03
N TYR A 121 22.31 17.24 -13.94
CA TYR A 121 23.59 17.56 -14.54
C TYR A 121 24.34 18.63 -13.73
N TYR A 122 25.67 18.66 -13.90
CA TYR A 122 26.57 19.61 -13.27
C TYR A 122 27.68 20.02 -14.27
N PRO A 123 28.20 21.26 -14.20
CA PRO A 123 27.73 22.36 -13.36
C PRO A 123 26.39 22.91 -13.84
N VAL A 124 25.60 23.51 -12.93
CA VAL A 124 24.29 24.05 -13.29
C VAL A 124 24.39 25.19 -14.32
N GLY A 125 23.54 25.15 -15.33
CA GLY A 125 23.46 26.15 -16.41
C GLY A 125 22.05 26.65 -16.67
N THR A 126 21.89 27.42 -17.75
CA THR A 126 20.60 27.93 -18.24
C THR A 126 20.35 27.44 -19.67
N PRO A 127 20.01 26.16 -19.88
CA PRO A 127 19.74 25.61 -21.21
C PRO A 127 18.52 26.29 -21.83
N SER A 128 18.68 26.85 -23.03
CA SER A 128 17.57 27.34 -23.86
C SER A 128 16.78 26.18 -24.50
N GLU A 129 17.48 25.10 -24.84
CA GLU A 129 16.94 23.86 -25.42
C GLU A 129 17.56 22.63 -24.73
N VAL A 130 16.75 21.82 -24.06
CA VAL A 130 17.25 20.68 -23.25
C VAL A 130 17.87 19.56 -24.09
N ASN A 131 17.50 19.43 -25.36
CA ASN A 131 18.10 18.44 -26.27
C ASN A 131 19.29 19.00 -27.05
N ALA A 132 19.63 20.27 -26.85
CA ALA A 132 20.71 20.95 -27.55
C ALA A 132 21.38 22.01 -26.66
N TYR A 133 21.75 21.62 -25.44
CA TYR A 133 22.38 22.51 -24.48
C TYR A 133 23.81 22.85 -24.91
N GLU A 134 24.06 24.13 -25.20
CA GLU A 134 25.40 24.63 -25.55
C GLU A 134 26.32 24.67 -24.32
N PHE A 135 27.51 24.08 -24.45
CA PHE A 135 28.51 24.04 -23.37
C PHE A 135 29.92 24.23 -23.91
N GLU A 136 30.67 25.20 -23.37
CA GLU A 136 32.07 25.48 -23.71
C GLU A 136 32.99 25.13 -22.54
N ILE A 137 34.03 24.32 -22.80
CA ILE A 137 35.10 24.08 -21.83
C ILE A 137 36.04 25.30 -21.74
N GLN A 138 36.52 25.58 -20.53
CA GLN A 138 37.37 26.73 -20.28
C GLN A 138 38.73 26.59 -20.97
N LYS A 139 39.23 27.72 -21.49
CA LYS A 139 40.59 27.79 -22.06
C LYS A 139 41.66 27.60 -20.99
N ASP A 140 41.51 28.29 -19.87
CA ASP A 140 42.45 28.23 -18.76
C ASP A 140 41.89 27.36 -17.65
N GLN A 141 42.29 26.09 -17.63
CA GLN A 141 41.90 25.12 -16.62
C GLN A 141 42.89 25.07 -15.45
N ALA A 142 43.98 25.86 -15.50
CA ALA A 142 44.88 26.06 -14.37
C ALA A 142 44.35 27.11 -13.38
N LYS A 143 43.38 27.94 -13.79
CA LYS A 143 42.70 28.91 -12.92
C LYS A 143 42.10 28.17 -11.71
N THR A 144 42.63 28.47 -10.52
CA THR A 144 42.07 28.01 -9.25
C THR A 144 40.75 28.71 -8.96
N SER A 145 39.92 28.08 -8.15
CA SER A 145 38.72 28.71 -7.64
C SER A 145 38.97 29.84 -6.64
N GLY A 146 37.99 30.71 -6.45
CA GLY A 146 37.97 31.78 -5.44
C GLY A 146 36.54 32.08 -5.00
N ASP A 147 36.33 32.59 -3.78
CA ASP A 147 35.05 32.92 -3.12
C ASP A 147 33.75 32.63 -3.93
N GLY A 148 33.38 31.35 -4.04
CA GLY A 148 32.12 30.89 -4.64
C GLY A 148 32.10 30.70 -6.17
N GLU A 149 33.23 30.86 -6.88
CA GLU A 149 33.38 30.55 -8.32
C GLU A 149 34.13 29.23 -8.57
N LEU A 150 33.61 28.43 -9.50
CA LEU A 150 34.29 27.20 -9.98
C LEU A 150 35.65 27.52 -10.63
N GLY A 151 36.65 26.66 -10.34
CA GLY A 151 37.93 26.70 -11.04
C GLY A 151 37.76 26.36 -12.52
N GLY A 152 38.73 26.73 -13.36
CA GLY A 152 38.61 26.52 -14.81
C GLY A 152 38.47 25.04 -15.21
N TYR A 153 39.10 24.14 -14.46
CA TYR A 153 38.99 22.69 -14.65
C TYR A 153 37.59 22.17 -14.28
N GLU A 154 37.10 22.49 -13.07
CA GLU A 154 35.77 22.09 -12.58
C GLU A 154 34.65 22.64 -13.47
N ALA A 155 34.75 23.91 -13.87
CA ALA A 155 33.78 24.55 -14.78
C ALA A 155 33.75 23.91 -16.17
N SER A 156 34.76 23.12 -16.53
CA SER A 156 34.84 22.38 -17.79
C SER A 156 34.31 20.95 -17.68
N ASP A 157 34.17 20.40 -16.46
CA ASP A 157 33.78 19.01 -16.25
C ASP A 157 32.26 18.84 -16.19
N PHE A 158 31.70 18.36 -17.30
CA PHE A 158 30.27 18.14 -17.41
C PHE A 158 29.87 16.72 -16.96
N LEU A 159 29.03 16.67 -15.94
CA LEU A 159 28.47 15.46 -15.36
C LEU A 159 26.98 15.35 -15.70
N TRP A 160 26.49 14.13 -15.93
CA TRP A 160 25.08 13.86 -16.22
C TRP A 160 24.59 12.53 -15.64
N GLY A 161 23.35 12.51 -15.16
CA GLY A 161 22.73 11.34 -14.53
C GLY A 161 21.21 11.31 -14.71
N LYS A 162 20.65 10.10 -14.62
CA LYS A 162 19.22 9.85 -14.75
C LYS A 162 18.77 8.75 -13.79
N ALA A 163 17.69 9.00 -13.04
CA ALA A 163 16.89 7.98 -12.35
C ALA A 163 15.57 7.81 -13.10
N MET A 164 15.12 6.58 -13.31
CA MET A 164 13.96 6.28 -14.15
C MET A 164 12.93 5.46 -13.39
N ASP A 165 11.67 5.69 -13.72
CA ASP A 165 10.51 4.95 -13.20
C ASP A 165 10.43 4.93 -11.66
N VAL A 166 10.69 6.09 -11.03
CA VAL A 166 10.74 6.20 -9.58
C VAL A 166 9.33 6.36 -9.02
N ALA A 167 8.89 5.40 -8.21
CA ALA A 167 7.63 5.44 -7.50
C ALA A 167 7.62 6.48 -6.36
N PRO A 168 6.44 7.04 -6.00
CA PRO A 168 6.30 7.95 -4.85
C PRO A 168 6.92 7.40 -3.57
N THR A 169 7.80 8.19 -2.95
CA THR A 169 8.53 7.78 -1.75
C THR A 169 8.94 8.98 -0.90
N GLU A 170 9.01 8.78 0.43
CA GLU A 170 9.57 9.74 1.40
C GLU A 170 11.10 9.63 1.50
N LYS A 171 11.70 8.65 0.82
CA LYS A 171 13.14 8.38 0.86
C LYS A 171 13.92 9.26 -0.12
N VAL A 172 15.20 9.52 0.20
CA VAL A 172 16.12 10.25 -0.69
C VAL A 172 16.42 9.42 -1.93
N ILE A 173 16.16 9.98 -3.11
CA ILE A 173 16.43 9.37 -4.41
C ILE A 173 17.84 9.71 -4.85
N ARG A 174 18.67 8.70 -5.08
CA ARG A 174 20.06 8.90 -5.50
C ARG A 174 20.15 9.04 -7.02
N LEU A 175 20.90 10.04 -7.48
CA LEU A 175 21.14 10.35 -8.89
C LEU A 175 22.61 10.09 -9.24
N PRO A 176 22.94 9.00 -9.96
CA PRO A 176 24.32 8.70 -10.36
C PRO A 176 24.74 9.57 -11.54
N LEU A 177 25.66 10.50 -11.29
CA LEU A 177 26.22 11.46 -12.24
C LEU A 177 27.52 10.89 -12.85
N ARG A 178 27.67 10.99 -14.17
CA ARG A 178 28.82 10.46 -14.91
C ARG A 178 29.48 11.55 -15.75
N HIS A 179 30.80 11.53 -15.82
CA HIS A 179 31.57 12.35 -16.76
C HIS A 179 31.14 12.08 -18.20
N LYS A 180 30.77 13.14 -18.91
CA LYS A 180 30.46 13.06 -20.36
C LYS A 180 31.53 13.69 -21.24
N MET A 181 32.40 14.51 -20.67
CA MET A 181 33.61 14.98 -21.35
C MET A 181 34.69 13.89 -21.39
N SER A 182 35.84 14.20 -21.97
CA SER A 182 37.04 13.35 -21.94
C SER A 182 38.12 14.02 -21.09
N ASN A 183 39.02 13.24 -20.52
CA ASN A 183 40.19 13.75 -19.82
C ASN A 183 41.48 13.41 -20.56
N ALA A 184 42.41 14.36 -20.63
CA ALA A 184 43.79 14.12 -21.04
C ALA A 184 44.72 14.34 -19.84
N ARG A 185 45.44 13.29 -19.43
CA ARG A 185 46.43 13.31 -18.36
C ARG A 185 47.82 13.13 -18.96
N ILE A 186 48.68 14.14 -18.80
CA ILE A 186 50.04 14.15 -19.31
C ILE A 186 50.99 14.17 -18.13
N THR A 187 51.81 13.13 -18.00
CA THR A 187 52.81 13.00 -16.93
C THR A 187 54.20 13.14 -17.54
N LEU A 188 54.97 14.10 -17.04
CA LEU A 188 56.38 14.27 -17.43
C LEU A 188 57.28 13.55 -16.42
N VAL A 189 58.11 12.64 -16.90
CA VAL A 189 59.06 11.89 -16.05
C VAL A 189 60.51 12.22 -16.39
N GLU A 190 61.36 12.20 -15.37
CA GLU A 190 62.81 12.42 -15.50
C GLU A 190 63.45 11.32 -16.35
N GLY A 191 64.16 11.72 -17.40
CA GLY A 191 65.01 10.85 -18.20
C GLY A 191 66.50 11.04 -17.87
N GLU A 192 67.36 10.73 -18.82
CA GLU A 192 68.81 10.82 -18.65
C GLU A 192 69.32 12.28 -18.76
N GLY A 193 70.49 12.57 -18.18
CA GLY A 193 71.18 13.86 -18.31
C GLY A 193 70.82 14.94 -17.28
N PHE A 194 70.08 14.59 -16.23
CA PHE A 194 69.81 15.48 -15.09
C PHE A 194 70.73 15.14 -13.91
N THR A 195 71.27 16.16 -13.24
CA THR A 195 71.95 15.97 -11.96
C THR A 195 70.91 15.94 -10.83
N GLU A 196 71.18 15.21 -9.75
CA GLU A 196 70.26 14.99 -8.63
C GLU A 196 69.57 16.29 -8.17
N GLY A 197 68.23 16.25 -8.14
CA GLY A 197 67.38 17.38 -7.70
C GLY A 197 67.21 18.53 -8.70
N THR A 198 67.81 18.48 -9.89
CA THR A 198 67.61 19.51 -10.92
C THR A 198 66.30 19.38 -11.67
N TRP A 199 65.84 18.14 -11.93
CA TRP A 199 64.54 17.89 -12.56
C TRP A 199 63.40 18.52 -11.75
N THR A 200 63.36 18.31 -10.43
CA THR A 200 62.29 18.80 -9.56
C THR A 200 62.17 20.33 -9.55
N LYS A 201 63.28 21.06 -9.71
CA LYS A 201 63.33 22.53 -9.68
C LYS A 201 63.04 23.19 -11.03
N LEU A 202 63.01 22.40 -12.10
CA LEU A 202 62.83 22.89 -13.46
C LEU A 202 61.38 23.29 -13.71
N GLU A 203 61.16 24.47 -14.30
CA GLU A 203 59.82 24.91 -14.71
C GLU A 203 59.36 24.12 -15.95
N LYS A 204 58.16 23.53 -15.89
CA LYS A 204 57.51 22.89 -17.04
C LYS A 204 56.08 23.39 -17.21
N GLN A 205 55.66 23.54 -18.46
CA GLN A 205 54.29 23.89 -18.83
C GLN A 205 53.82 23.01 -20.00
N VAL A 206 52.52 22.71 -20.05
CA VAL A 206 51.90 21.95 -21.15
C VAL A 206 50.72 22.75 -21.70
N LEU A 207 50.49 22.70 -23.01
CA LEU A 207 49.27 23.18 -23.66
C LEU A 207 48.69 22.05 -24.51
N VAL A 208 47.38 21.82 -24.42
CA VAL A 208 46.67 20.90 -25.31
C VAL A 208 46.13 21.65 -26.52
N LEU A 209 46.46 21.16 -27.71
CA LEU A 209 46.25 21.84 -28.99
C LEU A 209 45.33 21.05 -29.92
N ASN A 210 44.85 21.72 -30.96
CA ASN A 210 44.00 21.16 -32.02
C ASN A 210 42.65 20.60 -31.56
N THR A 211 42.16 20.99 -30.39
CA THR A 211 40.84 20.62 -29.88
C THR A 211 39.80 21.72 -30.14
N LYS A 212 38.56 21.31 -30.41
CA LYS A 212 37.36 22.15 -30.28
C LYS A 212 37.00 22.26 -28.80
N ARG A 213 36.59 23.46 -28.37
CA ARG A 213 36.15 23.74 -27.00
C ARG A 213 34.63 23.86 -26.83
N ASN A 214 33.89 24.02 -27.92
CA ASN A 214 32.43 24.10 -27.89
C ASN A 214 31.79 22.73 -28.10
N SER A 215 30.64 22.52 -27.48
CA SER A 215 29.84 21.31 -27.60
C SER A 215 28.35 21.60 -27.47
N VAL A 216 27.54 20.66 -27.96
CA VAL A 216 26.09 20.59 -27.72
C VAL A 216 25.77 19.30 -26.99
N ILE A 217 24.94 19.38 -25.96
CA ILE A 217 24.60 18.28 -25.07
C ILE A 217 23.09 18.03 -25.12
N ASP A 218 22.70 16.77 -25.33
CA ASP A 218 21.32 16.33 -25.18
C ASP A 218 21.10 15.91 -23.71
N LEU A 219 20.35 16.68 -22.92
CA LEU A 219 20.11 16.40 -21.49
C LEU A 219 19.15 15.24 -21.25
N ALA A 220 18.42 14.76 -22.26
CA ALA A 220 17.59 13.56 -22.11
C ALA A 220 18.42 12.28 -22.16
N THR A 221 19.58 12.32 -22.83
CA THR A 221 20.46 11.15 -23.06
C THR A 221 21.87 11.31 -22.47
N GLY A 222 22.28 12.54 -22.16
CA GLY A 222 23.63 12.91 -21.77
C GLY A 222 24.67 12.78 -22.90
N ASN A 223 24.25 12.79 -24.17
CA ASN A 223 25.16 12.69 -25.31
C ASN A 223 25.81 14.04 -25.61
N VAL A 224 27.13 14.05 -25.86
CA VAL A 224 27.93 15.25 -26.13
C VAL A 224 28.44 15.23 -27.56
N THR A 225 28.25 16.34 -28.29
CA THR A 225 28.73 16.51 -29.67
C THR A 225 29.62 17.75 -29.79
N ALA A 226 30.85 17.61 -30.29
CA ALA A 226 31.75 18.74 -30.51
C ALA A 226 31.28 19.67 -31.64
N THR A 227 31.31 20.99 -31.41
CA THR A 227 30.85 22.00 -32.36
C THR A 227 31.87 23.12 -32.55
N GLY A 228 31.64 23.96 -33.57
CA GLY A 228 32.53 25.08 -33.92
C GLY A 228 33.86 24.67 -34.55
N GLU A 229 34.74 25.67 -34.66
CA GLU A 229 36.09 25.55 -35.22
C GLU A 229 37.11 25.12 -34.16
N VAL A 230 38.22 24.53 -34.61
CA VAL A 230 39.37 24.22 -33.75
C VAL A 230 39.93 25.50 -33.14
N ALA A 231 40.21 25.48 -31.83
CA ALA A 231 40.70 26.66 -31.14
C ALA A 231 42.08 27.10 -31.67
N LYS A 232 42.24 28.40 -31.93
CA LYS A 232 43.51 28.98 -32.40
C LYS A 232 44.62 28.98 -31.35
N THR A 233 44.25 28.86 -30.07
CA THR A 233 45.16 28.79 -28.92
C THR A 233 44.89 27.52 -28.13
N GLY A 234 45.92 26.93 -27.52
CA GLY A 234 45.76 25.74 -26.70
C GLY A 234 45.00 25.96 -25.40
N THR A 235 44.48 24.86 -24.86
CA THR A 235 43.92 24.78 -23.51
C THR A 235 45.07 24.60 -22.52
N ILE A 236 45.04 25.38 -21.43
CA ILE A 236 46.03 25.33 -20.35
C ILE A 236 45.54 24.30 -19.33
N PRO A 237 46.24 23.16 -19.14
CA PRO A 237 45.85 22.12 -18.18
C PRO A 237 46.02 22.58 -16.73
N PHE A 238 45.22 22.00 -15.84
CA PHE A 238 45.50 21.97 -14.41
C PHE A 238 46.82 21.21 -14.17
N CYS A 239 47.65 21.64 -13.22
CA CYS A 239 48.92 20.99 -12.90
C CYS A 239 49.12 20.81 -11.39
N LYS A 240 49.43 19.58 -10.97
CA LYS A 240 49.88 19.22 -9.62
C LYS A 240 51.01 18.18 -9.75
N ASP A 241 52.12 18.37 -9.05
CA ASP A 241 53.25 17.42 -9.03
C ASP A 241 53.82 16.97 -10.41
N ASN A 242 53.84 17.86 -11.41
CA ASN A 242 54.21 17.59 -12.82
C ASN A 242 53.24 16.66 -13.58
N GLU A 243 52.06 16.43 -13.05
CA GLU A 243 50.93 15.83 -13.75
C GLU A 243 50.00 16.94 -14.26
N PHE A 244 49.80 16.98 -15.58
CA PHE A 244 48.98 17.97 -16.27
C PHE A 244 47.67 17.32 -16.70
N ARG A 245 46.53 17.77 -16.16
CA ARG A 245 45.20 17.27 -16.51
C ARG A 245 44.39 18.33 -17.24
N THR A 246 43.70 17.94 -18.31
CA THR A 246 42.73 18.81 -18.97
C THR A 246 41.47 18.07 -19.38
N ILE A 247 40.33 18.73 -19.17
CA ILE A 247 39.04 18.33 -19.72
C ILE A 247 38.98 18.76 -21.18
N VAL A 248 38.61 17.84 -22.07
CA VAL A 248 38.45 18.07 -23.49
C VAL A 248 37.09 17.55 -23.97
N VAL A 249 36.51 18.21 -24.97
CA VAL A 249 35.30 17.71 -25.62
C VAL A 249 35.64 16.41 -26.36
N PRO A 250 34.87 15.32 -26.22
CA PRO A 250 35.08 14.08 -26.97
C PRO A 250 35.11 14.35 -28.47
N GLN A 251 36.22 14.02 -29.14
CA GLN A 251 36.46 14.34 -30.54
C GLN A 251 37.63 13.55 -31.12
N ILE A 252 37.74 13.55 -32.46
CA ILE A 252 38.87 12.97 -33.20
C ILE A 252 39.86 14.07 -33.57
N ILE A 253 41.14 13.82 -33.34
CA ILE A 253 42.27 14.63 -33.77
C ILE A 253 42.96 13.91 -34.92
N GLU A 254 43.07 14.56 -36.08
CA GLU A 254 43.68 14.00 -37.29
C GLU A 254 45.18 13.69 -37.11
N ALA A 255 45.65 12.67 -37.83
CA ALA A 255 47.04 12.25 -37.84
C ALA A 255 48.02 13.40 -38.17
N GLY A 256 49.17 13.44 -37.49
CA GLY A 256 50.24 14.42 -37.73
C GLY A 256 49.99 15.82 -37.15
N LYS A 257 48.85 16.06 -36.51
CA LYS A 257 48.58 17.30 -35.75
C LYS A 257 49.30 17.28 -34.40
N THR A 258 49.63 18.47 -33.90
CA THR A 258 50.23 18.63 -32.57
C THR A 258 49.18 18.43 -31.49
N LEU A 259 49.37 17.44 -30.63
CA LEU A 259 48.51 17.22 -29.47
C LEU A 259 48.92 18.14 -28.32
N PHE A 260 50.21 18.19 -28.02
CA PHE A 260 50.75 18.94 -26.88
C PHE A 260 51.88 19.86 -27.28
N SER A 261 51.90 21.07 -26.72
CA SER A 261 53.09 21.92 -26.65
C SER A 261 53.65 21.84 -25.24
N ILE A 262 54.87 21.34 -25.08
CA ILE A 262 55.52 21.13 -23.79
C ILE A 262 56.69 22.11 -23.69
N THR A 263 56.61 23.07 -22.77
CA THR A 263 57.66 24.04 -22.51
C THR A 263 58.48 23.60 -21.32
N VAL A 264 59.80 23.50 -21.49
CA VAL A 264 60.74 23.18 -20.40
C VAL A 264 61.83 24.23 -20.42
N ASP A 265 62.08 24.88 -19.27
CA ASP A 265 63.09 25.94 -19.14
C ASP A 265 62.91 27.07 -20.16
N GLY A 266 61.66 27.46 -20.41
CA GLY A 266 61.29 28.50 -21.38
C GLY A 266 61.34 28.09 -22.86
N VAL A 267 61.73 26.85 -23.20
CA VAL A 267 61.80 26.37 -24.59
C VAL A 267 60.63 25.43 -24.93
N PRO A 268 59.79 25.74 -25.94
CA PRO A 268 58.64 24.91 -26.32
C PRO A 268 59.02 23.77 -27.28
N TYR A 269 58.42 22.60 -27.06
CA TYR A 269 58.53 21.39 -27.86
C TYR A 269 57.14 20.88 -28.25
N THR A 270 57.00 20.22 -29.39
CA THR A 270 55.70 19.73 -29.87
C THR A 270 55.63 18.22 -29.87
N PHE A 271 54.57 17.65 -29.29
CA PHE A 271 54.25 16.23 -29.35
C PHE A 271 53.15 15.96 -30.38
N LYS A 272 53.34 14.97 -31.26
CA LYS A 272 52.44 14.60 -32.36
C LYS A 272 52.30 13.08 -32.43
N LYS A 273 51.14 12.59 -32.87
CA LYS A 273 50.94 11.17 -33.24
C LYS A 273 50.93 11.00 -34.77
N SER A 274 51.45 9.88 -35.23
CA SER A 274 51.43 9.49 -36.66
C SER A 274 50.07 8.99 -37.14
N GLU A 275 49.18 8.67 -36.20
CA GLU A 275 47.82 8.19 -36.44
C GLU A 275 46.80 9.14 -35.81
N ALA A 276 45.55 9.07 -36.27
CA ALA A 276 44.45 9.85 -35.69
C ALA A 276 44.19 9.38 -34.24
N PHE A 277 43.83 10.31 -33.36
CA PHE A 277 43.61 10.06 -31.95
C PHE A 277 42.20 10.48 -31.54
N THR A 278 41.50 9.63 -30.78
CA THR A 278 40.12 9.91 -30.35
C THR A 278 40.07 10.11 -28.84
N TYR A 279 39.55 11.26 -28.42
CA TYR A 279 39.10 11.49 -27.05
C TYR A 279 37.71 10.86 -26.86
N VAL A 280 37.64 9.83 -26.03
CA VAL A 280 36.43 9.04 -25.75
C VAL A 280 35.67 9.61 -24.55
N THR A 281 34.35 9.73 -24.65
CA THR A 281 33.47 10.22 -23.57
C THR A 281 33.63 9.40 -22.28
N GLY A 282 33.70 10.08 -21.13
CA GLY A 282 33.79 9.47 -19.80
C GLY A 282 35.09 8.70 -19.54
N LYS A 283 36.14 8.91 -20.35
CA LYS A 283 37.43 8.21 -20.23
C LYS A 283 38.60 9.15 -19.99
N MET A 284 39.58 8.63 -19.27
CA MET A 284 40.86 9.28 -19.02
C MET A 284 41.92 8.73 -19.98
N HIS A 285 42.61 9.63 -20.69
CA HIS A 285 43.64 9.29 -21.68
C HIS A 285 44.98 9.71 -21.10
N ASN A 286 45.79 8.72 -20.73
CA ASN A 286 47.04 8.91 -20.03
C ASN A 286 48.22 8.88 -21.02
N PHE A 287 49.13 9.85 -20.88
CA PHE A 287 50.35 9.96 -21.66
C PHE A 287 51.54 10.14 -20.71
N THR A 288 52.45 9.19 -20.68
CA THR A 288 53.71 9.32 -19.93
C THR A 288 54.83 9.68 -20.89
N ILE A 289 55.39 10.88 -20.73
CA ILE A 289 56.43 11.42 -21.61
C ILE A 289 57.71 11.55 -20.80
N LYS A 290 58.73 10.76 -21.18
CA LYS A 290 60.09 10.87 -20.65
C LYS A 290 60.79 12.06 -21.27
N VAL A 291 61.43 12.87 -20.43
CA VAL A 291 62.20 14.04 -20.87
C VAL A 291 63.68 13.77 -20.59
N ASP A 292 64.50 13.71 -21.64
CA ASP A 292 65.96 13.54 -21.54
C ASP A 292 66.68 14.87 -21.82
N LYS A 293 67.73 15.20 -21.06
CA LYS A 293 68.54 16.41 -21.26
C LYS A 293 69.80 16.09 -22.08
N LYS A 294 69.94 16.68 -23.28
CA LYS A 294 71.12 16.47 -24.14
C LYS A 294 72.24 17.45 -23.77
N GLU A 295 73.19 16.98 -22.93
CA GLU A 295 74.29 17.77 -22.34
C GLU A 295 75.08 18.62 -23.36
N ALA A 296 75.29 18.12 -24.59
CA ALA A 296 76.07 18.82 -25.62
C ALA A 296 75.36 20.02 -26.30
N SER A 297 74.04 20.19 -26.10
CA SER A 297 73.25 21.18 -26.86
C SER A 297 72.33 22.06 -26.02
N GLY A 298 72.13 21.73 -24.74
CA GLY A 298 71.12 22.40 -23.89
C GLY A 298 69.67 22.14 -24.29
N LYS A 299 69.42 21.26 -25.27
CA LYS A 299 68.07 20.87 -25.73
C LYS A 299 67.56 19.63 -25.00
N TYR A 300 66.24 19.51 -24.93
CA TYR A 300 65.53 18.38 -24.32
C TYR A 300 64.94 17.47 -25.42
N GLU A 301 64.86 16.17 -25.15
CA GLU A 301 64.21 15.17 -25.99
C GLU A 301 62.99 14.59 -25.25
N PHE A 302 61.88 14.40 -25.96
CA PHE A 302 60.60 13.97 -25.39
C PHE A 302 60.18 12.65 -26.03
N THR A 303 60.09 11.60 -25.23
CA THR A 303 59.75 10.25 -25.68
C THR A 303 58.47 9.79 -24.99
N LEU A 304 57.43 9.42 -25.75
CA LEU A 304 56.26 8.73 -25.20
C LEU A 304 56.68 7.33 -24.78
N ILE A 305 56.54 7.00 -23.50
CA ILE A 305 56.92 5.70 -22.95
C ILE A 305 55.72 4.87 -22.47
N ASP A 306 54.57 5.49 -22.24
CA ASP A 306 53.32 4.80 -21.94
C ASP A 306 52.09 5.60 -22.43
N GLU A 307 51.08 4.89 -22.92
CA GLU A 307 49.79 5.41 -23.35
C GLU A 307 48.68 4.43 -22.98
N SER A 308 47.66 4.91 -22.25
CA SER A 308 46.50 4.08 -21.89
C SER A 308 45.21 4.88 -21.83
N ILE A 309 44.09 4.18 -22.05
CA ILE A 309 42.74 4.71 -21.84
C ILE A 309 42.14 3.96 -20.66
N THR A 310 41.91 4.68 -19.56
CA THR A 310 41.38 4.12 -18.32
C THR A 310 39.98 4.68 -18.02
N ALA A 311 39.29 4.04 -17.09
CA ALA A 311 38.11 4.67 -16.48
C ALA A 311 38.53 5.93 -15.73
N TRP A 312 37.61 6.88 -15.60
CA TRP A 312 37.88 8.18 -14.99
C TRP A 312 38.25 8.00 -13.52
N GLU A 313 39.40 8.54 -13.13
CA GLU A 313 39.86 8.57 -11.75
C GLU A 313 39.47 9.91 -11.12
N ASN A 314 39.15 9.90 -9.83
CA ASN A 314 38.78 11.09 -9.07
C ASN A 314 39.77 12.24 -9.29
N ASP A 315 39.24 13.43 -9.56
CA ASP A 315 40.05 14.58 -9.90
C ASP A 315 40.88 15.10 -8.72
N GLN A 316 42.01 15.73 -9.02
CA GLN A 316 42.91 16.30 -8.01
C GLN A 316 42.64 17.79 -7.74
N ALA A 317 41.94 18.46 -8.66
CA ALA A 317 41.48 19.83 -8.51
C ALA A 317 40.09 19.81 -7.86
N SER A 318 39.96 20.35 -6.66
CA SER A 318 38.67 20.61 -6.01
C SER A 318 38.86 21.55 -4.83
N HIS A 319 37.85 22.37 -4.55
CA HIS A 319 37.79 23.17 -3.32
C HIS A 319 37.97 22.25 -2.09
N GLU A 320 39.04 22.46 -1.33
CA GLU A 320 39.42 21.69 -0.13
C GLU A 320 39.94 20.24 -0.30
N ALA A 321 40.39 19.84 -1.50
CA ALA A 321 40.86 18.47 -1.80
C ALA A 321 41.86 17.85 -0.79
N THR A 322 42.69 18.64 -0.10
CA THR A 322 43.75 18.13 0.80
C THR A 322 43.25 17.60 2.14
N ALA A 323 42.05 17.96 2.62
CA ALA A 323 41.54 17.49 3.91
C ALA A 323 40.97 16.05 3.86
N LYS A 324 40.79 15.51 2.65
CA LYS A 324 40.04 14.26 2.38
C LYS A 324 40.82 13.29 1.47
N GLU A 325 42.15 13.31 1.52
CA GLU A 325 43.00 12.31 0.84
C GLU A 325 43.25 11.08 1.73
N TYR A 326 43.33 9.89 1.12
CA TYR A 326 43.80 8.70 1.83
C TYR A 326 45.27 8.84 2.17
N ILE A 327 45.64 8.53 3.40
CA ILE A 327 47.03 8.23 3.72
C ILE A 327 47.33 6.83 3.21
N VAL A 328 48.21 6.75 2.21
CA VAL A 328 48.61 5.47 1.60
C VAL A 328 49.76 4.86 2.41
N ILE A 329 49.56 3.63 2.92
CA ILE A 329 50.56 2.86 3.64
C ILE A 329 50.84 1.57 2.87
N ASN A 330 52.10 1.38 2.48
CA ASN A 330 52.58 0.12 1.93
C ASN A 330 53.01 -0.82 3.06
N VAL A 331 52.35 -1.99 3.16
CA VAL A 331 52.69 -3.03 4.13
C VAL A 331 53.48 -4.11 3.40
N GLU A 332 54.81 -4.03 3.54
CA GLU A 332 55.76 -4.95 2.86
C GLU A 332 55.66 -6.39 3.41
N LYS A 333 55.20 -6.56 4.66
CA LYS A 333 55.06 -7.84 5.35
C LYS A 333 53.78 -7.85 6.19
N ALA A 334 52.94 -8.86 6.03
CA ALA A 334 51.72 -9.01 6.83
C ALA A 334 51.99 -9.02 8.34
N GLY A 335 51.09 -8.42 9.13
CA GLY A 335 51.19 -8.26 10.58
C GLY A 335 51.97 -7.01 11.03
N THR A 336 52.45 -6.18 10.10
CA THR A 336 53.30 -5.02 10.42
C THR A 336 52.70 -3.66 10.05
N LEU A 337 51.37 -3.54 9.94
CA LEU A 337 50.70 -2.28 9.58
C LEU A 337 51.08 -1.14 10.53
N LYS A 338 51.14 -1.41 11.84
CA LYS A 338 51.50 -0.41 12.87
C LYS A 338 52.92 0.12 12.65
N GLU A 339 53.88 -0.76 12.39
CA GLU A 339 55.27 -0.41 12.11
C GLU A 339 55.39 0.39 10.81
N CYS A 340 54.64 0.01 9.77
CA CYS A 340 54.60 0.73 8.50
C CYS A 340 54.02 2.15 8.65
N ILE A 341 52.96 2.32 9.44
CA ILE A 341 52.40 3.66 9.77
C ILE A 341 53.45 4.52 10.48
N ALA A 342 54.17 3.95 11.46
CA ALA A 342 55.23 4.66 12.18
C ALA A 342 56.41 5.03 11.25
N LYS A 343 56.83 4.12 10.36
CA LYS A 343 57.88 4.34 9.34
C LYS A 343 57.49 5.46 8.37
N ALA A 344 56.20 5.64 8.09
CA ALA A 344 55.67 6.75 7.29
C ALA A 344 55.55 8.08 8.06
N ASN A 345 56.02 8.17 9.32
CA ASN A 345 55.89 9.33 10.21
C ASN A 345 54.43 9.78 10.42
N LYS A 346 53.50 8.82 10.54
CA LYS A 346 52.08 9.09 10.81
C LYS A 346 51.66 8.56 12.19
N ASP A 347 50.63 9.17 12.77
CA ASP A 347 50.06 8.80 14.07
C ASP A 347 48.73 8.06 13.87
N TYR A 348 48.73 6.75 14.12
CA TYR A 348 47.55 5.89 13.92
C TYR A 348 46.33 6.31 14.75
N THR A 349 46.51 7.05 15.85
CA THR A 349 45.39 7.55 16.68
C THR A 349 44.68 8.75 16.06
N LYS A 350 45.27 9.37 15.04
CA LYS A 350 44.75 10.52 14.31
C LYS A 350 44.38 10.21 12.86
N LEU A 351 44.69 8.99 12.39
CA LEU A 351 44.40 8.56 11.02
C LEU A 351 42.92 8.24 10.86
N GLN A 352 42.20 9.15 10.20
CA GLN A 352 40.81 8.96 9.82
C GLN A 352 40.67 8.20 8.50
N ASN A 353 41.65 8.33 7.60
CA ASN A 353 41.52 7.97 6.20
C ASN A 353 42.73 7.16 5.74
N LEU A 354 42.56 5.84 5.61
CA LEU A 354 43.67 4.91 5.33
C LEU A 354 43.44 4.14 4.02
N LYS A 355 44.41 4.18 3.12
CA LYS A 355 44.55 3.23 2.00
C LYS A 355 45.73 2.32 2.30
N ILE A 356 45.51 1.02 2.23
CA ILE A 356 46.57 0.02 2.40
C ILE A 356 46.89 -0.59 1.04
N ILE A 357 48.18 -0.72 0.75
CA ILE A 357 48.69 -1.53 -0.37
C ILE A 357 49.68 -2.57 0.19
N GLY A 358 49.85 -3.70 -0.48
CA GLY A 358 50.75 -4.77 -0.04
C GLY A 358 50.02 -5.89 0.69
N GLU A 359 50.64 -6.45 1.74
CA GLU A 359 50.18 -7.67 2.41
C GLU A 359 49.76 -7.39 3.86
N ILE A 360 48.56 -7.80 4.26
CA ILE A 360 48.09 -7.72 5.66
C ILE A 360 47.57 -9.07 6.14
N ASN A 361 47.43 -9.25 7.46
CA ASN A 361 46.78 -10.44 8.05
C ASN A 361 45.73 -10.04 9.10
N ALA A 362 45.23 -11.02 9.85
CA ALA A 362 44.23 -10.78 10.88
C ALA A 362 44.70 -9.85 12.02
N GLU A 363 45.98 -9.87 12.37
CA GLU A 363 46.53 -8.98 13.40
C GLU A 363 46.40 -7.51 12.99
N ASP A 364 46.61 -7.21 11.70
CA ASP A 364 46.44 -5.85 11.15
C ASP A 364 44.97 -5.40 11.19
N PHE A 365 44.02 -6.30 10.88
CA PHE A 365 42.58 -6.01 11.00
C PHE A 365 42.19 -5.71 12.46
N TYR A 366 42.62 -6.53 13.41
CA TYR A 366 42.35 -6.30 14.83
C TYR A 366 43.04 -5.04 15.35
N PHE A 367 44.24 -4.72 14.87
CA PHE A 367 44.88 -3.44 15.15
C PHE A 367 44.04 -2.26 14.65
N MET A 368 43.53 -2.31 13.42
CA MET A 368 42.62 -1.28 12.89
C MET A 368 41.34 -1.18 13.72
N ARG A 369 40.73 -2.31 14.09
CA ARG A 369 39.52 -2.37 14.93
C ARG A 369 39.76 -1.71 16.29
N ASP A 370 40.75 -2.20 17.02
CA ASP A 370 40.92 -1.96 18.45
C ASP A 370 41.75 -0.71 18.78
N LYS A 371 42.64 -0.28 17.86
CA LYS A 371 43.63 0.79 18.14
C LYS A 371 43.45 2.04 17.31
N MET A 372 42.89 1.96 16.11
CA MET A 372 42.69 3.14 15.25
C MET A 372 41.34 3.82 15.53
N THR A 373 41.17 4.42 16.71
CA THR A 373 39.86 4.84 17.24
C THR A 373 39.10 5.85 16.37
N VAL A 374 39.78 6.62 15.52
CA VAL A 374 39.16 7.63 14.64
C VAL A 374 39.10 7.22 13.17
N LEU A 375 39.42 5.96 12.82
CA LEU A 375 39.39 5.48 11.44
C LEU A 375 37.97 5.49 10.87
N GLN A 376 37.75 6.34 9.86
CA GLN A 376 36.48 6.57 9.19
C GLN A 376 36.39 5.93 7.81
N SER A 377 37.48 5.91 7.05
CA SER A 377 37.48 5.37 5.68
C SER A 377 38.66 4.45 5.46
N LEU A 378 38.38 3.25 4.95
CA LEU A 378 39.37 2.21 4.72
C LEU A 378 39.31 1.68 3.28
N ASN A 379 40.40 1.84 2.55
CA ASN A 379 40.55 1.29 1.20
C ASN A 379 41.54 0.13 1.19
N LEU A 380 41.04 -1.08 0.90
CA LEU A 380 41.81 -2.33 0.85
C LEU A 380 41.91 -2.91 -0.56
N LYS A 381 41.55 -2.15 -1.61
CA LYS A 381 41.41 -2.67 -2.98
C LYS A 381 42.62 -3.47 -3.46
N GLU A 382 43.82 -2.96 -3.19
CA GLU A 382 45.10 -3.52 -3.65
C GLU A 382 45.81 -4.38 -2.58
N VAL A 383 45.08 -4.77 -1.52
CA VAL A 383 45.60 -5.61 -0.45
C VAL A 383 45.55 -7.09 -0.84
N LYS A 384 46.60 -7.83 -0.47
CA LYS A 384 46.57 -9.29 -0.37
C LYS A 384 46.46 -9.67 1.09
N ILE A 385 45.45 -10.47 1.44
CA ILE A 385 45.31 -10.94 2.83
C ILE A 385 46.09 -12.25 2.96
N LYS A 386 47.04 -12.31 3.89
CA LYS A 386 47.80 -13.52 4.17
C LYS A 386 47.14 -14.33 5.26
N ALA A 387 47.16 -15.64 5.08
CA ALA A 387 46.88 -16.61 6.14
C ALA A 387 47.79 -16.36 7.36
N SER A 388 47.31 -16.61 8.57
CA SER A 388 48.14 -16.60 9.77
C SER A 388 48.85 -17.94 9.96
N GLU A 389 50.09 -17.92 10.45
CA GLU A 389 50.75 -19.11 10.99
C GLU A 389 50.24 -19.37 12.42
N GLY A 390 49.11 -20.08 12.57
CA GLY A 390 48.56 -20.49 13.87
C GLY A 390 47.06 -20.27 14.04
N GLU A 391 46.51 -20.78 15.16
CA GLU A 391 45.12 -20.60 15.56
C GLU A 391 44.96 -19.27 16.33
N ILE A 392 44.26 -18.30 15.75
CA ILE A 392 43.62 -17.22 16.52
C ILE A 392 42.14 -17.62 16.64
N ASP A 393 41.66 -17.77 17.88
CA ASP A 393 40.30 -18.26 18.22
C ASP A 393 39.92 -19.67 17.71
N GLY A 394 40.91 -20.56 17.52
CA GLY A 394 40.67 -21.99 17.26
C GLY A 394 40.13 -22.32 15.85
N ARG A 395 40.29 -21.41 14.87
CA ARG A 395 39.91 -21.64 13.47
C ARG A 395 41.08 -21.34 12.53
N PRO A 396 41.34 -22.18 11.51
CA PRO A 396 42.29 -21.87 10.45
C PRO A 396 41.70 -20.84 9.47
N TRP A 397 42.55 -20.00 8.88
CA TRP A 397 42.18 -18.92 7.95
C TRP A 397 43.00 -19.04 6.66
N GLY A 398 42.38 -18.87 5.50
CA GLY A 398 43.05 -18.92 4.20
C GLY A 398 43.58 -17.56 3.74
N ASP A 399 44.40 -17.57 2.69
CA ASP A 399 44.75 -16.35 1.95
C ASP A 399 43.49 -15.69 1.35
N ASP A 400 43.49 -14.37 1.27
CA ASP A 400 42.41 -13.55 0.71
C ASP A 400 41.05 -13.74 1.40
N VAL A 401 41.08 -13.96 2.72
CA VAL A 401 39.89 -14.10 3.58
C VAL A 401 39.84 -12.96 4.60
N ILE A 402 38.74 -12.18 4.63
CA ILE A 402 38.52 -11.21 5.72
C ILE A 402 38.17 -12.00 7.00
N PRO A 403 38.88 -11.77 8.12
CA PRO A 403 38.80 -12.63 9.29
C PRO A 403 37.54 -12.42 10.15
N TYR A 404 37.31 -13.32 11.12
CA TYR A 404 36.20 -13.24 12.06
C TYR A 404 36.31 -11.96 12.87
N GLN A 405 35.20 -11.24 12.91
CA GLN A 405 35.09 -9.96 13.61
C GLN A 405 36.19 -8.95 13.24
N ALA A 406 36.69 -8.99 12.00
CA ALA A 406 37.80 -8.16 11.51
C ALA A 406 37.70 -6.69 11.94
N LEU A 407 36.53 -6.09 11.76
CA LEU A 407 36.19 -4.71 12.07
C LEU A 407 34.82 -4.62 12.77
N ARG A 408 34.43 -5.66 13.53
CA ARG A 408 33.17 -5.67 14.31
C ARG A 408 33.05 -4.43 15.20
N GLU A 409 31.86 -3.87 15.28
CA GLU A 409 31.49 -2.71 16.13
C GLU A 409 32.38 -1.48 15.87
N LYS A 410 32.98 -1.38 14.67
CA LYS A 410 33.78 -0.24 14.27
C LYS A 410 32.89 0.94 13.90
N ASN A 411 32.27 1.54 14.92
CA ASN A 411 31.33 2.65 14.80
C ASN A 411 31.98 3.99 14.42
N THR A 412 33.26 3.99 14.09
CA THR A 412 33.87 5.13 13.39
C THR A 412 33.97 4.91 11.89
N LEU A 413 33.92 3.65 11.41
CA LEU A 413 34.04 3.33 10.00
C LEU A 413 32.76 3.68 9.25
N ALA A 414 32.87 4.69 8.39
CA ALA A 414 31.80 5.17 7.53
C ALA A 414 31.86 4.58 6.11
N ARG A 415 33.06 4.19 5.65
CA ARG A 415 33.32 3.75 4.27
C ARG A 415 34.32 2.61 4.20
N ILE A 416 34.09 1.66 3.29
CA ILE A 416 35.01 0.57 3.00
C ILE A 416 35.10 0.24 1.52
N VAL A 417 36.32 -0.03 1.04
CA VAL A 417 36.58 -0.68 -0.25
C VAL A 417 37.23 -2.03 0.03
N LEU A 418 36.59 -3.11 -0.42
CA LEU A 418 37.06 -4.49 -0.21
C LEU A 418 38.19 -4.85 -1.21
N PRO A 419 39.06 -5.84 -0.89
CA PRO A 419 40.15 -6.25 -1.77
C PRO A 419 39.69 -6.91 -3.07
N ASP A 420 40.36 -6.62 -4.20
CA ASP A 420 39.98 -7.17 -5.52
C ASP A 420 40.20 -8.69 -5.63
N GLN A 421 41.05 -9.30 -4.78
CA GLN A 421 41.35 -10.74 -4.80
C GLN A 421 40.55 -11.57 -3.77
N LEU A 422 39.65 -10.94 -3.04
CA LEU A 422 38.93 -11.53 -1.90
C LEU A 422 38.18 -12.82 -2.28
N LYS A 423 38.28 -13.84 -1.43
CA LYS A 423 37.61 -15.15 -1.56
C LYS A 423 36.47 -15.35 -0.58
N GLU A 424 36.63 -14.89 0.66
CA GLU A 424 35.63 -15.10 1.69
C GLU A 424 35.56 -13.92 2.66
N ILE A 425 34.36 -13.69 3.20
CA ILE A 425 34.13 -12.77 4.32
C ILE A 425 33.61 -13.61 5.48
N GLN A 426 34.32 -13.62 6.59
CA GLN A 426 34.00 -14.53 7.69
C GLN A 426 33.02 -13.94 8.70
N ARG A 427 32.58 -14.78 9.66
CA ARG A 427 31.50 -14.43 10.58
C ARG A 427 31.76 -13.11 11.32
N GLY A 428 30.77 -12.24 11.31
CA GLY A 428 30.78 -10.97 12.03
C GLY A 428 31.82 -9.94 11.58
N ALA A 429 32.45 -10.11 10.40
CA ALA A 429 33.56 -9.27 9.93
C ALA A 429 33.33 -7.76 10.09
N PHE A 430 32.13 -7.28 9.80
CA PHE A 430 31.69 -5.88 9.89
C PHE A 430 30.39 -5.73 10.69
N SER A 431 30.06 -6.72 11.53
CA SER A 431 28.84 -6.69 12.34
C SER A 431 28.79 -5.42 13.18
N GLU A 432 27.63 -4.78 13.22
CA GLU A 432 27.33 -3.58 14.00
C GLU A 432 28.25 -2.38 13.70
N CYS A 433 28.78 -2.28 12.47
CA CYS A 433 29.32 -1.02 11.99
C CYS A 433 28.16 -0.08 11.61
N TYR A 434 27.53 0.56 12.60
CA TYR A 434 26.28 1.31 12.42
C TYR A 434 26.40 2.49 11.45
N TYR A 435 27.59 3.06 11.31
CA TYR A 435 27.86 4.21 10.44
C TYR A 435 28.40 3.81 9.07
N LEU A 436 28.67 2.52 8.82
CA LEU A 436 29.09 2.05 7.51
C LEU A 436 27.97 2.31 6.51
N SER A 437 28.22 3.15 5.52
CA SER A 437 27.18 3.75 4.70
C SER A 437 27.43 3.62 3.20
N GLY A 438 26.42 3.94 2.40
CA GLY A 438 26.49 3.88 0.94
C GLY A 438 26.22 2.50 0.38
N SER A 439 26.75 2.23 -0.82
CA SER A 439 26.63 0.94 -1.50
C SER A 439 27.71 -0.03 -1.03
N LEU A 440 27.38 -1.32 -1.00
CA LEU A 440 28.31 -2.39 -0.70
C LEU A 440 28.55 -3.23 -1.95
N ILE A 441 29.80 -3.20 -2.44
CA ILE A 441 30.24 -4.03 -3.56
C ILE A 441 31.05 -5.19 -3.01
N ILE A 442 30.50 -6.40 -3.09
CA ILE A 442 31.24 -7.62 -2.81
C ILE A 442 31.98 -8.02 -4.10
N PRO A 443 33.33 -8.10 -4.09
CA PRO A 443 34.14 -8.27 -5.30
C PRO A 443 33.97 -9.66 -5.93
N GLU A 444 34.17 -9.75 -7.25
CA GLU A 444 34.20 -11.01 -7.98
C GLU A 444 35.30 -11.94 -7.47
N GLY A 445 34.99 -13.22 -7.32
CA GLY A 445 35.88 -14.20 -6.70
C GLY A 445 35.45 -14.61 -5.29
N VAL A 446 34.60 -13.82 -4.62
CA VAL A 446 34.02 -14.20 -3.32
C VAL A 446 33.04 -15.35 -3.52
N THR A 447 33.22 -16.44 -2.78
CA THR A 447 32.36 -17.63 -2.80
C THR A 447 31.53 -17.80 -1.53
N TYR A 448 31.93 -17.16 -0.43
CA TYR A 448 31.32 -17.32 0.89
C TYR A 448 31.23 -16.00 1.65
N ILE A 449 30.04 -15.70 2.19
CA ILE A 449 29.78 -14.62 3.15
C ILE A 449 29.26 -15.26 4.43
N GLY A 450 30.00 -15.09 5.52
CA GLY A 450 29.72 -15.71 6.81
C GLY A 450 28.56 -15.08 7.56
N ALA A 451 28.07 -15.81 8.56
CA ALA A 451 27.05 -15.36 9.49
C ALA A 451 27.34 -13.95 10.02
N ASP A 452 26.33 -13.10 10.10
CA ASP A 452 26.40 -11.77 10.72
C ASP A 452 27.43 -10.81 10.10
N ALA A 453 28.00 -11.13 8.93
CA ALA A 453 29.14 -10.42 8.35
C ALA A 453 28.93 -8.89 8.25
N PHE A 454 27.72 -8.44 7.94
CA PHE A 454 27.31 -7.03 7.87
C PHE A 454 26.06 -6.76 8.71
N SER A 455 25.71 -7.66 9.63
CA SER A 455 24.49 -7.51 10.45
C SER A 455 24.51 -6.20 11.23
N GLY A 456 23.42 -5.44 11.21
CA GLY A 456 23.30 -4.17 11.93
C GLY A 456 24.01 -2.99 11.27
N CYS A 457 24.55 -3.13 10.05
CA CYS A 457 25.02 -1.99 9.25
C CYS A 457 23.85 -1.18 8.69
N THR A 458 23.11 -0.49 9.56
CA THR A 458 21.86 0.21 9.24
C THR A 458 22.05 1.40 8.31
N ALA A 459 23.25 2.00 8.27
CA ALA A 459 23.56 3.11 7.37
C ALA A 459 23.89 2.70 5.93
N LEU A 460 24.04 1.39 5.62
CA LEU A 460 24.22 0.86 4.27
C LEU A 460 22.93 1.03 3.45
N THR A 461 22.66 2.27 3.04
CA THR A 461 21.42 2.70 2.38
C THR A 461 21.51 2.69 0.85
N GLY A 462 22.68 2.35 0.30
CA GLY A 462 22.89 2.24 -1.14
C GLY A 462 22.45 0.89 -1.71
N SER A 463 23.13 0.49 -2.78
CA SER A 463 22.92 -0.80 -3.45
C SER A 463 23.78 -1.91 -2.85
N LEU A 464 23.29 -3.14 -2.93
CA LEU A 464 24.06 -4.35 -2.66
C LEU A 464 24.43 -5.03 -3.97
N SER A 465 25.73 -5.15 -4.26
CA SER A 465 26.25 -5.89 -5.42
C SER A 465 26.88 -7.19 -4.96
N LEU A 466 26.27 -8.32 -5.33
CA LEU A 466 26.75 -9.67 -5.03
C LEU A 466 27.44 -10.27 -6.28
N PRO A 467 28.59 -10.95 -6.14
CA PRO A 467 29.35 -11.43 -7.27
C PRO A 467 28.76 -12.70 -7.86
N SER A 468 29.03 -12.93 -9.14
CA SER A 468 28.58 -14.12 -9.88
C SER A 468 29.15 -15.44 -9.33
N THR A 469 30.24 -15.37 -8.57
CA THR A 469 30.92 -16.52 -7.94
C THR A 469 30.33 -16.95 -6.60
N LEU A 470 29.41 -16.18 -6.02
CA LEU A 470 28.90 -16.43 -4.68
C LEU A 470 28.08 -17.73 -4.61
N GLU A 471 28.44 -18.62 -3.69
CA GLU A 471 27.74 -19.90 -3.49
C GLU A 471 26.95 -19.95 -2.18
N ILE A 472 27.43 -19.27 -1.14
CA ILE A 472 26.85 -19.35 0.21
C ILE A 472 26.79 -17.96 0.84
N ILE A 473 25.59 -17.60 1.31
CA ILE A 473 25.39 -16.55 2.32
C ILE A 473 24.95 -17.26 3.59
N ASP A 474 25.80 -17.29 4.61
CA ASP A 474 25.54 -18.05 5.82
C ASP A 474 24.77 -17.22 6.86
N GLY A 475 24.06 -17.91 7.74
CA GLY A 475 23.20 -17.31 8.76
C GLY A 475 23.75 -17.53 10.16
N GLY A 476 23.42 -16.62 11.08
CA GLY A 476 23.73 -16.77 12.49
C GLY A 476 22.92 -17.89 13.15
N ASP A 477 23.14 -18.04 14.46
CA ASP A 477 22.39 -18.98 15.30
C ASP A 477 21.22 -18.27 16.02
N PHE A 478 20.30 -19.05 16.59
CA PHE A 478 19.13 -18.54 17.34
C PHE A 478 19.49 -17.61 18.51
N SER A 479 20.71 -17.69 19.07
CA SER A 479 21.09 -16.85 20.21
C SER A 479 21.42 -15.42 19.78
N THR A 480 21.85 -15.25 18.53
CA THR A 480 22.27 -13.94 18.00
C THR A 480 21.13 -13.17 17.35
N ASN A 481 20.11 -13.85 16.77
CA ASN A 481 19.10 -13.22 15.91
C ASN A 481 19.70 -12.38 14.76
N MET A 482 20.92 -12.74 14.34
CA MET A 482 21.69 -12.04 13.32
C MET A 482 21.86 -12.97 12.10
N GLY A 483 21.98 -12.36 10.92
CA GLY A 483 22.28 -13.01 9.66
C GLY A 483 23.18 -12.09 8.83
N ALA A 484 23.79 -12.61 7.75
CA ALA A 484 24.84 -11.90 7.02
C ALA A 484 24.54 -10.41 6.73
N PHE A 485 23.30 -10.06 6.38
CA PHE A 485 22.85 -8.70 6.10
C PHE A 485 21.67 -8.27 6.97
N ALA A 486 21.41 -8.93 8.10
CA ALA A 486 20.26 -8.60 8.93
C ALA A 486 20.29 -7.12 9.34
N LYS A 487 19.16 -6.42 9.20
CA LYS A 487 18.98 -4.99 9.51
C LYS A 487 19.86 -4.04 8.69
N CYS A 488 20.41 -4.46 7.55
CA CYS A 488 21.04 -3.54 6.62
C CYS A 488 20.00 -2.61 5.98
N GLY A 489 20.38 -1.34 5.78
CA GLY A 489 19.49 -0.29 5.29
C GLY A 489 19.30 -0.22 3.77
N PHE A 490 19.70 -1.26 3.01
CA PHE A 490 19.84 -1.18 1.54
C PHE A 490 18.55 -0.74 0.86
N VAL A 491 18.66 0.07 -0.19
CA VAL A 491 17.52 0.54 -0.99
C VAL A 491 17.76 0.22 -2.47
N CYS A 492 17.50 -1.03 -2.85
CA CYS A 492 17.70 -1.52 -4.22
C CYS A 492 16.84 -2.77 -4.50
N GLU A 493 16.77 -3.18 -5.76
CA GLU A 493 16.34 -4.54 -6.11
C GLU A 493 17.34 -5.56 -5.56
N LEU A 494 16.86 -6.60 -4.87
CA LEU A 494 17.71 -7.68 -4.39
C LEU A 494 18.02 -8.66 -5.53
N LYS A 495 19.24 -8.61 -6.05
CA LYS A 495 19.73 -9.49 -7.13
C LYS A 495 20.59 -10.61 -6.57
N LEU A 496 20.07 -11.83 -6.60
CA LEU A 496 20.76 -13.03 -6.15
C LEU A 496 21.47 -13.70 -7.35
N PRO A 497 22.74 -14.13 -7.22
CA PRO A 497 23.48 -14.76 -8.31
C PRO A 497 23.07 -16.23 -8.52
N GLU A 498 23.08 -16.70 -9.76
CA GLU A 498 22.62 -18.06 -10.13
C GLU A 498 23.40 -19.22 -9.50
N LYS A 499 24.67 -19.00 -9.09
CA LYS A 499 25.48 -20.04 -8.41
C LYS A 499 25.17 -20.19 -6.92
N LEU A 500 24.31 -19.33 -6.37
CA LEU A 500 23.97 -19.34 -4.96
C LEU A 500 23.19 -20.62 -4.61
N LYS A 501 23.74 -21.42 -3.69
CA LYS A 501 23.19 -22.70 -3.24
C LYS A 501 22.46 -22.60 -1.90
N LYS A 502 22.87 -21.64 -1.05
CA LYS A 502 22.40 -21.52 0.33
C LYS A 502 22.20 -20.05 0.72
N ILE A 503 21.02 -19.75 1.25
CA ILE A 503 20.72 -18.54 2.04
C ILE A 503 20.47 -19.00 3.47
N GLY A 504 21.31 -18.59 4.40
CA GLY A 504 21.24 -19.00 5.80
C GLY A 504 20.13 -18.30 6.59
N MET A 505 20.02 -18.70 7.85
CA MET A 505 19.09 -18.12 8.82
C MET A 505 19.29 -16.60 8.99
N HIS A 506 18.18 -15.86 9.08
CA HIS A 506 18.15 -14.39 9.24
C HIS A 506 18.88 -13.55 8.17
N CYS A 507 19.37 -14.12 7.06
CA CYS A 507 20.32 -13.44 6.17
C CYS A 507 19.91 -12.03 5.76
N PHE A 508 18.64 -11.81 5.43
CA PHE A 508 18.07 -10.53 5.03
C PHE A 508 16.97 -10.05 5.98
N ARG A 509 16.96 -10.56 7.22
CA ARG A 509 15.99 -10.17 8.25
C ARG A 509 15.95 -8.65 8.40
N GLU A 510 14.76 -8.06 8.39
CA GLU A 510 14.51 -6.62 8.54
C GLU A 510 15.24 -5.74 7.50
N CYS A 511 15.61 -6.27 6.34
CA CYS A 511 16.10 -5.48 5.20
C CYS A 511 14.92 -4.82 4.47
N THR A 512 14.26 -3.90 5.16
CA THR A 512 13.00 -3.28 4.71
C THR A 512 13.13 -2.46 3.43
N GLY A 513 14.33 -2.08 3.00
CA GLY A 513 14.51 -1.24 1.81
C GLY A 513 14.66 -2.01 0.49
N PHE A 514 14.77 -3.35 0.50
CA PHE A 514 14.73 -4.13 -0.74
C PHE A 514 13.34 -4.05 -1.39
N TYR A 515 13.30 -3.73 -2.68
CA TYR A 515 12.07 -3.57 -3.44
C TYR A 515 12.04 -4.41 -4.72
N GLY A 516 10.85 -4.54 -5.32
CA GLY A 516 10.64 -5.25 -6.58
C GLY A 516 10.49 -6.77 -6.40
N GLU A 517 10.48 -7.48 -7.53
CA GLU A 517 10.30 -8.94 -7.60
C GLU A 517 11.55 -9.68 -7.09
N LEU A 518 11.36 -10.63 -6.16
CA LEU A 518 12.45 -11.49 -5.69
C LEU A 518 12.58 -12.74 -6.56
N LYS A 519 13.66 -12.81 -7.33
CA LYS A 519 14.00 -14.01 -8.12
C LYS A 519 14.96 -14.89 -7.34
N LEU A 520 14.44 -16.03 -6.85
CA LEU A 520 15.24 -17.05 -6.22
C LEU A 520 16.00 -17.86 -7.29
N PRO A 521 17.33 -18.03 -7.17
CA PRO A 521 18.12 -18.69 -8.20
C PRO A 521 17.82 -20.18 -8.31
N SER A 522 17.96 -20.72 -9.52
CA SER A 522 17.57 -22.10 -9.85
C SER A 522 18.38 -23.19 -9.11
N ASN A 523 19.62 -22.90 -8.73
CA ASN A 523 20.51 -23.82 -8.01
C ASN A 523 20.36 -23.75 -6.48
N LEU A 524 19.41 -22.96 -5.97
CA LEU A 524 19.19 -22.82 -4.54
C LEU A 524 18.64 -24.13 -3.97
N THR A 525 19.25 -24.61 -2.89
CA THR A 525 18.86 -25.86 -2.20
C THR A 525 18.39 -25.63 -0.78
N TYR A 526 18.64 -24.44 -0.23
CA TYR A 526 18.35 -24.13 1.16
C TYR A 526 18.06 -22.64 1.38
N ILE A 527 16.96 -22.36 2.07
CA ILE A 527 16.59 -21.04 2.58
C ILE A 527 16.34 -21.17 4.08
N GLY A 528 17.13 -20.48 4.89
CA GLY A 528 17.09 -20.61 6.34
C GLY A 528 15.88 -19.96 7.00
N LYS A 529 15.69 -20.27 8.29
CA LYS A 529 14.64 -19.68 9.12
C LYS A 529 14.76 -18.15 9.13
N LEU A 530 13.62 -17.45 9.08
CA LEU A 530 13.56 -15.99 9.15
C LEU A 530 14.45 -15.26 8.11
N ALA A 531 14.83 -15.93 7.01
CA ALA A 531 15.81 -15.39 6.05
C ALA A 531 15.39 -14.05 5.44
N PHE A 532 14.09 -13.87 5.15
CA PHE A 532 13.52 -12.65 4.58
C PHE A 532 12.49 -11.99 5.50
N TYR A 533 12.47 -12.33 6.79
CA TYR A 533 11.51 -11.77 7.75
C TYR A 533 11.49 -10.24 7.68
N GLN A 534 10.30 -9.64 7.51
CA GLN A 534 10.10 -8.19 7.38
C GLN A 534 10.78 -7.50 6.19
N CYS A 535 11.06 -8.23 5.09
CA CYS A 535 11.36 -7.61 3.79
C CYS A 535 10.08 -7.05 3.14
N LYS A 536 9.50 -6.01 3.75
CA LYS A 536 8.15 -5.49 3.49
C LYS A 536 7.93 -4.88 2.10
N ASN A 537 8.99 -4.47 1.41
CA ASN A 537 8.91 -3.77 0.13
C ASN A 537 9.14 -4.68 -1.09
N LEU A 538 9.46 -5.97 -0.89
CA LEU A 538 9.47 -6.95 -1.98
C LEU A 538 8.03 -7.14 -2.48
N THR A 539 7.83 -7.21 -3.79
CA THR A 539 6.51 -7.30 -4.44
C THR A 539 6.49 -8.40 -5.50
N GLY A 540 5.33 -8.63 -6.13
CA GLY A 540 5.20 -9.59 -7.23
C GLY A 540 4.99 -11.03 -6.77
N ASP A 541 5.22 -11.95 -7.71
CA ASP A 541 5.09 -13.39 -7.53
C ASP A 541 6.28 -13.95 -6.73
N LEU A 542 6.07 -15.10 -6.09
CA LEU A 542 7.12 -15.87 -5.41
C LEU A 542 7.13 -17.31 -5.92
N GLU A 543 8.22 -17.69 -6.60
CA GLU A 543 8.48 -19.04 -7.05
C GLU A 543 9.55 -19.71 -6.19
N ILE A 544 9.20 -20.83 -5.56
CA ILE A 544 10.15 -21.64 -4.81
C ILE A 544 10.89 -22.57 -5.78
N PRO A 545 12.23 -22.52 -5.87
CA PRO A 545 12.99 -23.30 -6.84
C PRO A 545 13.05 -24.78 -6.47
N GLN A 546 13.11 -25.65 -7.48
CA GLN A 546 13.02 -27.12 -7.37
C GLN A 546 13.98 -27.78 -6.36
N GLY A 547 15.14 -27.15 -6.10
CA GLY A 547 16.13 -27.63 -5.13
C GLY A 547 15.73 -27.42 -3.66
N VAL A 548 14.76 -26.55 -3.38
CA VAL A 548 14.30 -26.23 -2.02
C VAL A 548 13.12 -27.14 -1.64
N THR A 549 13.42 -28.23 -0.94
CA THR A 549 12.40 -29.21 -0.51
C THR A 549 11.71 -28.87 0.80
N GLU A 550 12.24 -27.89 1.55
CA GLU A 550 11.70 -27.43 2.84
C GLU A 550 11.65 -25.91 2.87
N ILE A 551 10.48 -25.35 3.19
CA ILE A 551 10.32 -23.93 3.48
C ILE A 551 10.42 -23.74 4.99
N ASN A 552 11.49 -23.10 5.43
CA ASN A 552 11.79 -22.98 6.86
C ASN A 552 10.89 -21.98 7.61
N GLU A 553 10.88 -22.11 8.94
CA GLU A 553 10.12 -21.26 9.86
C GLU A 553 10.29 -19.76 9.61
N ALA A 554 9.15 -19.06 9.47
CA ALA A 554 9.03 -17.62 9.27
C ALA A 554 9.91 -17.03 8.16
N CYS A 555 10.31 -17.86 7.18
CA CYS A 555 11.25 -17.48 6.13
C CYS A 555 10.80 -16.23 5.36
N PHE A 556 9.51 -16.12 5.04
CA PHE A 556 8.92 -15.02 4.29
C PHE A 556 7.83 -14.29 5.09
N LYS A 557 7.89 -14.33 6.43
CA LYS A 557 6.92 -13.65 7.28
C LYS A 557 7.02 -12.12 7.13
N GLU A 558 5.88 -11.45 7.01
CA GLU A 558 5.74 -10.00 6.83
C GLU A 558 6.52 -9.47 5.60
N CYS A 559 6.64 -10.27 4.54
CA CYS A 559 7.12 -9.80 3.23
C CYS A 559 5.98 -9.14 2.45
N GLY A 560 6.32 -8.23 1.52
CA GLY A 560 5.33 -7.49 0.72
C GLY A 560 4.78 -8.19 -0.52
N PHE A 561 5.10 -9.48 -0.73
CA PHE A 561 4.70 -10.21 -1.93
C PHE A 561 3.19 -10.16 -2.12
N ASN A 562 2.74 -9.71 -3.29
CA ASN A 562 1.34 -9.41 -3.59
C ASN A 562 0.82 -10.09 -4.87
N GLY A 563 1.63 -10.97 -5.46
CA GLY A 563 1.32 -11.82 -6.60
C GLY A 563 1.01 -13.27 -6.20
N LEU A 564 1.27 -14.20 -7.12
CA LEU A 564 1.03 -15.64 -6.95
C LEU A 564 2.14 -16.34 -6.17
N LEU A 565 1.78 -17.38 -5.43
CA LEU A 565 2.73 -18.31 -4.79
C LEU A 565 2.83 -19.61 -5.60
N SER A 566 4.02 -19.94 -6.08
CA SER A 566 4.29 -21.19 -6.80
C SER A 566 5.10 -22.17 -5.95
N LEU A 567 4.48 -23.29 -5.60
CA LEU A 567 5.06 -24.38 -4.82
C LEU A 567 5.13 -25.66 -5.68
N HIS A 568 6.28 -26.33 -5.72
CA HIS A 568 6.43 -27.59 -6.46
C HIS A 568 6.14 -28.83 -5.59
N ASP A 569 5.72 -29.93 -6.22
CA ASP A 569 5.37 -31.20 -5.54
C ASP A 569 6.54 -31.88 -4.81
N GLY A 570 7.78 -31.42 -5.05
CA GLY A 570 8.97 -31.86 -4.30
C GLY A 570 9.10 -31.29 -2.88
N ILE A 571 8.27 -30.32 -2.48
CA ILE A 571 8.28 -29.75 -1.12
C ILE A 571 7.64 -30.73 -0.15
N THR A 572 8.37 -31.10 0.91
CA THR A 572 7.92 -32.06 1.93
C THR A 572 7.52 -31.40 3.26
N GLY A 573 7.83 -30.12 3.44
CA GLY A 573 7.50 -29.39 4.67
C GLY A 573 7.43 -27.87 4.48
N ILE A 574 6.45 -27.27 5.16
CA ILE A 574 6.30 -25.81 5.29
C ILE A 574 6.27 -25.48 6.79
N GLY A 575 7.27 -24.74 7.24
CA GLY A 575 7.51 -24.42 8.63
C GLY A 575 6.52 -23.42 9.22
N LEU A 576 6.50 -23.37 10.55
CA LEU A 576 5.77 -22.41 11.37
C LEU A 576 5.91 -20.97 10.81
N GLU A 577 4.80 -20.25 10.67
CA GLU A 577 4.76 -18.85 10.22
C GLU A 577 5.39 -18.55 8.84
N ALA A 578 5.70 -19.54 8.00
CA ALA A 578 6.52 -19.35 6.79
C ALA A 578 6.09 -18.18 5.89
N PHE A 579 4.78 -17.95 5.72
CA PHE A 579 4.18 -16.88 4.91
C PHE A 579 3.22 -15.99 5.72
N ARG A 580 3.39 -15.93 7.05
CA ARG A 580 2.52 -15.12 7.91
C ARG A 580 2.56 -13.64 7.52
N SER A 581 1.39 -13.03 7.37
CA SER A 581 1.18 -11.62 7.02
C SER A 581 1.86 -11.21 5.71
N THR A 582 1.86 -12.12 4.74
CA THR A 582 2.41 -11.90 3.39
C THR A 582 1.24 -11.86 2.41
N PRO A 583 0.95 -10.73 1.74
CA PRO A 583 -0.31 -10.49 1.02
C PRO A 583 -0.39 -11.19 -0.36
N LEU A 584 0.08 -12.44 -0.44
CA LEU A 584 0.01 -13.31 -1.61
C LEU A 584 -1.44 -13.55 -2.01
N LYS A 585 -1.69 -13.62 -3.32
CA LYS A 585 -3.01 -13.65 -3.94
C LYS A 585 -3.20 -14.87 -4.83
N GLY A 586 -4.43 -15.04 -5.30
CA GLY A 586 -4.78 -16.11 -6.24
C GLY A 586 -5.07 -17.43 -5.54
N GLU A 587 -5.17 -18.50 -6.34
CA GLU A 587 -5.40 -19.85 -5.83
C GLU A 587 -4.15 -20.41 -5.16
N LEU A 588 -4.31 -21.01 -3.98
CA LEU A 588 -3.22 -21.69 -3.27
C LEU A 588 -3.16 -23.16 -3.67
N ASN A 589 -2.11 -23.53 -4.41
CA ASN A 589 -1.82 -24.91 -4.76
C ASN A 589 -0.80 -25.51 -3.79
N LEU A 590 -1.25 -26.39 -2.89
CA LEU A 590 -0.41 -27.04 -1.90
C LEU A 590 0.32 -28.27 -2.50
N PRO A 591 1.59 -28.54 -2.11
CA PRO A 591 2.32 -29.73 -2.53
C PRO A 591 1.62 -31.03 -2.10
N LYS A 592 1.55 -32.02 -3.00
CA LYS A 592 0.79 -33.27 -2.75
C LYS A 592 1.29 -34.12 -1.58
N LYS A 593 2.58 -34.03 -1.25
CA LYS A 593 3.23 -34.85 -0.20
C LYS A 593 3.31 -34.16 1.16
N LEU A 594 2.56 -33.07 1.35
CA LEU A 594 2.58 -32.32 2.59
C LEU A 594 1.82 -33.10 3.68
N ILE A 595 2.50 -33.38 4.80
CA ILE A 595 1.93 -34.12 5.94
C ILE A 595 1.35 -33.16 6.99
N VAL A 596 1.99 -32.00 7.17
CA VAL A 596 1.68 -31.03 8.23
C VAL A 596 1.59 -29.63 7.66
N ILE A 597 0.53 -28.90 8.03
CA ILE A 597 0.46 -27.45 7.90
C ILE A 597 0.66 -26.87 9.31
N SER A 598 1.79 -26.20 9.52
CA SER A 598 2.18 -25.68 10.83
C SER A 598 1.35 -24.48 11.27
N ASP A 599 1.47 -24.08 12.54
CA ASP A 599 0.77 -22.91 13.05
C ASP A 599 1.11 -21.64 12.24
N HIS A 600 0.12 -20.77 12.04
CA HIS A 600 0.26 -19.45 11.41
C HIS A 600 0.85 -19.44 9.98
N THR A 601 0.99 -20.61 9.32
CA THR A 601 1.77 -20.75 8.07
C THR A 601 1.35 -19.77 6.97
N PHE A 602 0.04 -19.61 6.76
CA PHE A 602 -0.58 -18.73 5.75
C PHE A 602 -1.50 -17.69 6.39
N GLU A 603 -1.32 -17.36 7.68
CA GLU A 603 -2.13 -16.32 8.34
C GLU A 603 -1.98 -14.98 7.61
N GLY A 604 -3.08 -14.28 7.33
CA GLY A 604 -3.06 -12.93 6.77
C GLY A 604 -2.61 -12.85 5.30
N CYS A 605 -2.63 -13.97 4.58
CA CYS A 605 -2.55 -13.98 3.12
C CYS A 605 -3.90 -13.55 2.49
N ASP A 606 -3.91 -13.22 1.20
CA ASP A 606 -5.11 -12.83 0.43
C ASP A 606 -5.46 -13.89 -0.64
N PHE A 607 -5.32 -15.18 -0.27
CA PHE A 607 -5.65 -16.28 -1.17
C PHE A 607 -7.16 -16.34 -1.47
N SER A 608 -7.50 -16.73 -2.70
CA SER A 608 -8.85 -16.80 -3.23
C SER A 608 -9.13 -18.16 -3.86
N GLY A 609 -10.41 -18.44 -4.14
CA GLY A 609 -10.82 -19.69 -4.79
C GLY A 609 -10.95 -20.85 -3.79
N GLU A 610 -11.08 -22.06 -4.32
CA GLU A 610 -11.26 -23.27 -3.52
C GLU A 610 -9.92 -23.75 -2.95
N LEU A 611 -9.83 -23.89 -1.62
CA LEU A 611 -8.67 -24.48 -0.97
C LEU A 611 -8.75 -26.01 -1.03
N LYS A 612 -7.82 -26.64 -1.75
CA LYS A 612 -7.67 -28.10 -1.82
C LYS A 612 -6.57 -28.57 -0.89
N LEU A 613 -6.94 -29.27 0.18
CA LEU A 613 -6.00 -29.86 1.11
C LEU A 613 -5.47 -31.20 0.56
N PRO A 614 -4.14 -31.43 0.53
CA PRO A 614 -3.56 -32.72 0.19
C PRO A 614 -4.08 -33.89 1.04
N GLU A 615 -4.23 -35.06 0.43
CA GLU A 615 -4.82 -36.27 1.07
C GLU A 615 -4.00 -36.80 2.26
N GLU A 616 -2.68 -36.59 2.25
CA GLU A 616 -1.76 -37.08 3.28
C GLU A 616 -1.66 -36.17 4.52
N ILE A 617 -2.38 -35.04 4.56
CA ILE A 617 -2.35 -34.14 5.71
C ILE A 617 -2.95 -34.84 6.93
N SER A 618 -2.18 -34.86 8.02
CA SER A 618 -2.63 -35.36 9.34
C SER A 618 -2.92 -34.24 10.34
N THR A 619 -2.33 -33.06 10.13
CA THR A 619 -2.34 -31.97 11.12
C THR A 619 -2.51 -30.61 10.46
N ILE A 620 -3.49 -29.83 10.94
CA ILE A 620 -3.69 -28.42 10.61
C ILE A 620 -3.45 -27.59 11.88
N GLY A 621 -2.39 -26.80 11.86
CA GLY A 621 -1.92 -25.99 12.99
C GLY A 621 -2.84 -24.83 13.35
N ASN A 622 -2.57 -24.22 14.50
CA ASN A 622 -3.30 -23.06 14.97
C ASN A 622 -3.12 -21.87 14.03
N ASN A 623 -4.18 -21.13 13.73
CA ASN A 623 -4.19 -19.99 12.83
C ASN A 623 -3.57 -20.23 11.43
N ALA A 624 -3.48 -21.48 10.97
CA ALA A 624 -2.79 -21.84 9.73
C ALA A 624 -3.23 -21.02 8.51
N PHE A 625 -4.51 -20.68 8.42
CA PHE A 625 -5.15 -19.93 7.33
C PHE A 625 -5.96 -18.72 7.82
N THR A 626 -5.76 -18.26 9.05
CA THR A 626 -6.49 -17.11 9.60
C THR A 626 -6.43 -15.89 8.69
N ASN A 627 -7.52 -15.13 8.57
CA ASN A 627 -7.65 -13.92 7.75
C ASN A 627 -7.54 -14.12 6.22
N ASN A 628 -7.63 -15.34 5.70
CA ASN A 628 -7.80 -15.58 4.27
C ASN A 628 -9.26 -15.45 3.87
N TRP A 629 -9.77 -14.21 3.83
CA TRP A 629 -11.20 -13.91 3.72
C TRP A 629 -11.84 -14.27 2.37
N ARG A 630 -11.05 -14.48 1.31
CA ARG A 630 -11.51 -14.80 -0.05
C ARG A 630 -11.46 -16.29 -0.41
N LEU A 631 -10.97 -17.15 0.48
CA LEU A 631 -11.11 -18.60 0.32
C LEU A 631 -12.58 -18.95 0.32
N MET A 632 -13.04 -19.65 -0.71
CA MET A 632 -14.46 -19.90 -0.97
C MET A 632 -14.77 -21.36 -1.29
N GLY A 633 -16.06 -21.66 -1.45
CA GLY A 633 -16.55 -22.99 -1.79
C GLY A 633 -16.59 -23.93 -0.59
N VAL A 634 -16.58 -25.24 -0.89
CA VAL A 634 -16.65 -26.30 0.13
C VAL A 634 -15.24 -26.74 0.51
N LEU A 635 -14.90 -26.60 1.78
CA LEU A 635 -13.65 -27.10 2.34
C LEU A 635 -13.82 -28.55 2.81
N GLU A 636 -13.16 -29.46 2.11
CA GLU A 636 -13.08 -30.87 2.48
C GLU A 636 -11.85 -31.11 3.38
N ILE A 637 -12.08 -31.58 4.60
CA ILE A 637 -11.01 -31.96 5.52
C ILE A 637 -10.59 -33.42 5.22
N PRO A 638 -9.30 -33.70 4.92
CA PRO A 638 -8.82 -35.04 4.56
C PRO A 638 -9.03 -36.09 5.67
N GLU A 639 -9.18 -37.36 5.28
CA GLU A 639 -9.51 -38.48 6.20
C GLU A 639 -8.46 -38.72 7.30
N ASN A 640 -7.21 -38.32 7.09
CA ASN A 640 -6.13 -38.49 8.08
C ASN A 640 -6.08 -37.39 9.14
N VAL A 641 -6.89 -36.33 9.02
CA VAL A 641 -6.89 -35.20 9.96
C VAL A 641 -7.67 -35.56 11.23
N GLN A 642 -6.94 -35.68 12.34
CA GLN A 642 -7.52 -35.96 13.67
C GLN A 642 -7.90 -34.68 14.43
N SER A 643 -7.23 -33.57 14.16
CA SER A 643 -7.50 -32.30 14.85
C SER A 643 -7.30 -31.08 13.95
N ILE A 644 -8.18 -30.10 14.14
CA ILE A 644 -8.09 -28.77 13.55
C ILE A 644 -7.69 -27.78 14.65
N GLY A 645 -6.58 -27.08 14.44
CA GLY A 645 -6.02 -26.09 15.37
C GLY A 645 -6.96 -24.93 15.70
N ALA A 646 -6.72 -24.28 16.84
CA ALA A 646 -7.45 -23.08 17.24
C ALA A 646 -7.19 -21.96 16.23
N GLY A 647 -8.21 -21.20 15.86
CA GLY A 647 -8.11 -20.17 14.84
C GLY A 647 -7.81 -20.64 13.41
N ALA A 648 -7.62 -21.94 13.14
CA ALA A 648 -7.04 -22.43 11.87
C ALA A 648 -7.60 -21.78 10.58
N PHE A 649 -8.90 -21.52 10.52
CA PHE A 649 -9.60 -20.86 9.41
C PHE A 649 -10.35 -19.60 9.87
N ALA A 650 -9.97 -18.98 10.99
CA ALA A 650 -10.67 -17.81 11.51
C ALA A 650 -10.67 -16.66 10.46
N ASN A 651 -11.78 -15.94 10.34
CA ASN A 651 -12.02 -14.90 9.33
C ASN A 651 -11.91 -15.36 7.86
N CYS A 652 -11.97 -16.67 7.56
CA CYS A 652 -12.20 -17.17 6.19
C CYS A 652 -13.68 -16.98 5.80
N ARG A 653 -14.07 -15.71 5.59
CA ARG A 653 -15.48 -15.27 5.50
C ARG A 653 -16.23 -15.81 4.29
N SER A 654 -15.53 -16.22 3.22
CA SER A 654 -16.14 -16.71 1.99
C SER A 654 -16.27 -18.23 1.90
N ILE A 655 -15.79 -19.01 2.87
CA ILE A 655 -15.99 -20.47 2.87
C ILE A 655 -17.49 -20.75 3.03
N GLU A 656 -18.05 -21.54 2.11
CA GLU A 656 -19.49 -21.76 1.99
C GLU A 656 -19.95 -23.06 2.68
N GLY A 657 -19.07 -24.06 2.72
CA GLY A 657 -19.38 -25.36 3.29
C GLY A 657 -18.18 -26.06 3.89
N LEU A 658 -18.44 -26.93 4.88
CA LEU A 658 -17.43 -27.80 5.47
C LEU A 658 -17.84 -29.26 5.34
N VAL A 659 -16.88 -30.13 5.01
CA VAL A 659 -17.03 -31.58 5.08
C VAL A 659 -15.98 -32.14 6.04
N PHE A 660 -16.45 -32.70 7.16
CA PHE A 660 -15.59 -33.32 8.16
C PHE A 660 -15.51 -34.84 7.97
N PRO A 661 -14.30 -35.44 8.02
CA PRO A 661 -14.10 -36.87 7.82
C PRO A 661 -14.62 -37.69 9.00
N GLU A 662 -14.66 -39.02 8.85
CA GLU A 662 -15.10 -39.91 9.92
C GLU A 662 -14.11 -39.92 11.11
N GLY A 663 -12.81 -39.80 10.84
CA GLY A 663 -11.73 -39.85 11.84
C GLY A 663 -11.45 -38.55 12.59
N LEU A 664 -12.25 -37.48 12.41
CA LEU A 664 -12.00 -36.21 13.09
C LEU A 664 -12.33 -36.30 14.58
N GLU A 665 -11.36 -35.97 15.44
CA GLU A 665 -11.53 -36.08 16.89
C GLU A 665 -11.73 -34.72 17.58
N ASN A 666 -11.05 -33.66 17.13
CA ASN A 666 -10.99 -32.39 17.87
C ASN A 666 -11.07 -31.14 16.97
N ILE A 667 -11.95 -30.20 17.32
CA ILE A 667 -12.04 -28.86 16.73
C ILE A 667 -11.78 -27.82 17.82
N ARG A 668 -10.66 -27.09 17.71
CA ARG A 668 -10.08 -26.34 18.83
C ARG A 668 -10.51 -24.87 18.90
N PHE A 669 -10.35 -24.29 20.09
CA PHE A 669 -10.55 -22.89 20.42
C PHE A 669 -9.48 -22.43 21.42
N GLU A 670 -8.94 -21.21 21.24
CA GLU A 670 -8.05 -20.55 22.19
C GLU A 670 -8.66 -19.23 22.66
N SER A 671 -8.93 -19.13 23.96
CA SER A 671 -9.59 -17.98 24.57
C SER A 671 -8.74 -16.71 24.54
N GLU A 672 -7.42 -16.83 24.58
CA GLU A 672 -6.50 -15.69 24.59
C GLU A 672 -6.53 -14.89 23.28
N TRP A 673 -7.00 -15.48 22.18
CA TRP A 673 -7.08 -14.83 20.87
C TRP A 673 -8.44 -14.18 20.59
N GLY A 674 -9.34 -14.14 21.57
CA GLY A 674 -10.63 -13.43 21.47
C GLY A 674 -11.47 -13.90 20.27
N ASP A 675 -11.89 -12.95 19.43
CA ASP A 675 -12.81 -13.22 18.33
C ASP A 675 -12.24 -14.13 17.23
N ILE A 676 -10.92 -14.31 17.16
CA ILE A 676 -10.25 -15.21 16.20
C ILE A 676 -9.82 -16.55 16.82
N GLY A 677 -10.15 -16.80 18.09
CA GLY A 677 -9.71 -17.99 18.82
C GLY A 677 -10.26 -19.32 18.31
N GLY A 678 -11.42 -19.32 17.65
CA GLY A 678 -12.08 -20.54 17.18
C GLY A 678 -11.55 -21.02 15.84
N ALA A 679 -11.42 -22.33 15.67
CA ALA A 679 -10.99 -22.95 14.41
C ALA A 679 -11.69 -22.37 13.16
N PHE A 680 -12.97 -22.03 13.28
CA PHE A 680 -13.81 -21.42 12.24
C PHE A 680 -14.46 -20.10 12.71
N SER A 681 -13.79 -19.37 13.61
CA SER A 681 -14.25 -18.07 14.08
C SER A 681 -14.55 -17.12 12.92
N ASN A 682 -15.67 -16.39 12.94
CA ASN A 682 -16.07 -15.40 11.94
C ASN A 682 -16.08 -15.90 10.48
N CYS A 683 -16.28 -17.21 10.27
CA CYS A 683 -16.52 -17.78 8.95
C CYS A 683 -18.00 -17.60 8.57
N PHE A 684 -18.39 -16.35 8.29
CA PHE A 684 -19.79 -15.95 8.08
C PHE A 684 -20.45 -16.61 6.86
N GLY A 685 -19.65 -16.99 5.86
CA GLY A 685 -20.14 -17.64 4.64
C GLY A 685 -20.60 -19.08 4.83
N ILE A 686 -20.23 -19.74 5.95
CA ILE A 686 -20.55 -21.16 6.14
C ILE A 686 -22.08 -21.31 6.25
N GLY A 687 -22.65 -21.92 5.21
CA GLY A 687 -24.07 -22.24 5.10
C GLY A 687 -24.33 -23.74 5.05
N SER A 688 -23.29 -24.58 5.16
CA SER A 688 -23.44 -26.04 5.23
C SER A 688 -22.30 -26.67 6.02
N ILE A 689 -22.63 -27.67 6.84
CA ILE A 689 -21.64 -28.55 7.47
C ILE A 689 -22.16 -29.97 7.34
N VAL A 690 -21.34 -30.85 6.78
CA VAL A 690 -21.58 -32.29 6.70
C VAL A 690 -20.53 -33.00 7.54
N CYS A 691 -20.97 -33.74 8.54
CA CYS A 691 -20.10 -34.64 9.31
C CYS A 691 -20.30 -36.06 8.79
N LYS A 692 -19.23 -36.74 8.38
CA LYS A 692 -19.29 -38.16 7.99
C LYS A 692 -19.25 -39.12 9.19
N GLY A 693 -18.69 -38.68 10.32
CA GLY A 693 -18.49 -39.50 11.52
C GLY A 693 -19.79 -39.85 12.25
N THR A 694 -19.87 -41.08 12.76
CA THR A 694 -20.96 -41.51 13.66
C THR A 694 -20.75 -41.08 15.10
N ILE A 695 -19.52 -40.68 15.45
CA ILE A 695 -19.13 -40.15 16.76
C ILE A 695 -18.83 -38.65 16.57
N PRO A 696 -19.53 -37.74 17.29
CA PRO A 696 -19.25 -36.31 17.19
C PRO A 696 -17.82 -35.97 17.62
N PRO A 697 -17.04 -35.23 16.81
CA PRO A 697 -15.76 -34.68 17.24
C PRO A 697 -15.94 -33.79 18.47
N TYR A 698 -14.96 -33.74 19.36
CA TYR A 698 -14.97 -32.81 20.48
C TYR A 698 -14.77 -31.37 19.99
N VAL A 699 -15.80 -30.54 20.18
CA VAL A 699 -15.78 -29.11 19.81
C VAL A 699 -15.52 -28.28 21.06
N GLN A 700 -14.40 -27.56 21.07
CA GLN A 700 -14.12 -26.60 22.14
C GLN A 700 -15.06 -25.39 22.01
N SER A 701 -15.63 -24.94 23.14
CA SER A 701 -16.55 -23.81 23.17
C SER A 701 -15.92 -22.57 22.54
N GLY A 702 -16.54 -22.04 21.49
CA GLY A 702 -16.02 -20.91 20.72
C GLY A 702 -15.41 -21.27 19.37
N ALA A 703 -15.18 -22.55 19.07
CA ALA A 703 -14.58 -23.01 17.81
C ALA A 703 -15.31 -22.52 16.54
N PHE A 704 -16.62 -22.30 16.63
CA PHE A 704 -17.50 -21.82 15.57
C PHE A 704 -18.14 -20.46 15.89
N ASN A 705 -17.48 -19.61 16.68
CA ASN A 705 -18.01 -18.26 16.96
C ASN A 705 -18.19 -17.47 15.66
N GLY A 706 -19.30 -16.76 15.51
CA GLY A 706 -19.62 -16.04 14.26
C GLY A 706 -20.12 -16.92 13.11
N VAL A 707 -20.00 -18.25 13.18
CA VAL A 707 -20.69 -19.14 12.21
C VAL A 707 -22.20 -19.07 12.48
N PRO A 708 -23.06 -18.91 11.46
CA PRO A 708 -24.48 -18.77 11.67
C PRO A 708 -25.15 -20.13 11.89
N LYS A 709 -24.88 -20.75 13.05
CA LYS A 709 -25.33 -22.11 13.46
C LYS A 709 -26.85 -22.32 13.39
N ASP A 710 -27.62 -21.24 13.39
CA ASP A 710 -29.07 -21.24 13.27
C ASP A 710 -29.56 -21.21 11.81
N ASN A 711 -28.73 -20.75 10.87
CA ASN A 711 -29.13 -20.46 9.48
C ASN A 711 -29.11 -21.66 8.56
N PHE A 712 -28.46 -22.76 8.94
CA PHE A 712 -28.45 -23.98 8.16
C PHE A 712 -28.69 -25.22 9.02
N THR A 713 -28.74 -26.38 8.35
CA THR A 713 -28.88 -27.68 8.99
C THR A 713 -27.51 -28.34 9.03
N LEU A 714 -27.05 -28.70 10.22
CA LEU A 714 -25.94 -29.61 10.39
C LEU A 714 -26.40 -31.00 9.95
N GLU A 715 -25.74 -31.56 8.95
CA GLU A 715 -26.07 -32.87 8.39
C GLU A 715 -25.09 -33.92 8.94
N VAL A 716 -25.64 -34.95 9.58
CA VAL A 716 -24.87 -36.01 10.27
C VAL A 716 -25.44 -37.39 9.91
N PRO A 717 -24.72 -38.50 10.14
CA PRO A 717 -25.28 -39.83 9.92
C PRO A 717 -26.54 -40.00 10.78
N GLU A 718 -27.60 -40.57 10.22
CA GLU A 718 -28.89 -40.65 10.92
C GLU A 718 -28.80 -41.34 12.28
N SER A 719 -28.00 -42.41 12.36
CA SER A 719 -27.73 -43.14 13.61
C SER A 719 -27.06 -42.29 14.69
N ALA A 720 -26.47 -41.15 14.33
CA ALA A 720 -25.71 -40.27 15.20
C ALA A 720 -26.45 -38.97 15.58
N ILE A 721 -27.65 -38.70 15.05
CA ILE A 721 -28.39 -37.45 15.33
C ILE A 721 -28.48 -37.15 16.82
N GLN A 722 -28.90 -38.13 17.62
CA GLN A 722 -29.05 -37.95 19.08
C GLN A 722 -27.70 -37.65 19.77
N GLN A 723 -26.61 -38.24 19.27
CA GLN A 723 -25.28 -37.98 19.81
C GLN A 723 -24.84 -36.54 19.51
N TYR A 724 -25.00 -36.07 18.27
CA TYR A 724 -24.71 -34.69 17.89
C TYR A 724 -25.61 -33.68 18.61
N GLN A 725 -26.89 -33.99 18.84
CA GLN A 725 -27.82 -33.13 19.59
C GLN A 725 -27.44 -32.96 21.07
N THR A 726 -26.66 -33.88 21.63
CA THR A 726 -26.25 -33.85 23.05
C THR A 726 -24.79 -33.47 23.23
N ALA A 727 -23.97 -33.60 22.19
CA ALA A 727 -22.55 -33.25 22.23
C ALA A 727 -22.35 -31.73 22.36
N VAL A 728 -21.46 -31.33 23.27
CA VAL A 728 -21.12 -29.92 23.52
C VAL A 728 -20.58 -29.28 22.25
N GLY A 729 -21.06 -28.08 21.93
CA GLY A 729 -20.68 -27.30 20.75
C GLY A 729 -21.46 -27.69 19.49
N TRP A 730 -21.77 -28.97 19.30
CA TRP A 730 -22.69 -29.42 18.25
C TRP A 730 -24.15 -29.13 18.61
N ASN A 731 -24.52 -29.26 19.88
CA ASN A 731 -25.83 -28.90 20.39
C ASN A 731 -26.19 -27.40 20.26
N ASP A 732 -25.21 -26.54 19.94
CA ASP A 732 -25.44 -25.14 19.58
C ASP A 732 -26.12 -24.99 18.21
N PHE A 733 -26.03 -25.99 17.33
CA PHE A 733 -26.70 -25.97 16.03
C PHE A 733 -28.18 -26.32 16.23
N LYS A 734 -29.07 -25.34 16.00
CA LYS A 734 -30.53 -25.52 16.18
C LYS A 734 -31.12 -26.64 15.35
N ARG A 735 -30.56 -26.89 14.17
CA ARG A 735 -31.04 -27.90 13.23
C ARG A 735 -29.95 -28.92 13.00
N ILE A 736 -30.08 -30.04 13.68
CA ILE A 736 -29.32 -31.25 13.38
C ILE A 736 -30.30 -32.24 12.80
N ALA A 737 -30.08 -32.59 11.55
CA ALA A 737 -30.85 -33.61 10.88
C ALA A 737 -29.92 -34.74 10.47
N ALA A 738 -30.51 -35.90 10.21
CA ALA A 738 -29.86 -36.82 9.29
C ALA A 738 -29.42 -35.99 8.08
N HIS A 739 -28.23 -36.27 7.57
CA HIS A 739 -27.99 -36.08 6.16
C HIS A 739 -29.14 -36.79 5.43
N ARG A 740 -30.15 -35.99 5.05
CA ARG A 740 -31.44 -36.51 4.60
C ARG A 740 -31.40 -36.53 3.11
N GLU A 741 -31.52 -37.74 2.63
CA GLU A 741 -31.67 -38.05 1.24
C GLU A 741 -32.92 -37.46 0.57
N LEU A 742 -33.81 -36.71 1.28
CA LEU A 742 -35.02 -36.07 0.72
C LEU A 742 -35.49 -34.80 1.47
N VAL A 743 -35.54 -33.64 0.79
CA VAL A 743 -35.91 -32.32 1.37
C VAL A 743 -36.76 -31.47 0.42
N CYS A 744 -37.86 -30.86 0.90
CA CYS A 744 -38.66 -29.85 0.17
C CYS A 744 -38.38 -28.42 0.65
N ARG A 745 -38.18 -27.47 -0.29
CA ARG A 745 -37.93 -26.04 -0.01
C ARG A 745 -38.72 -25.14 -0.96
N PRO A 746 -39.46 -24.12 -0.49
CA PRO A 746 -39.79 -23.86 0.91
C PRO A 746 -40.73 -24.92 1.48
N SER A 747 -40.73 -25.08 2.80
CA SER A 747 -41.65 -25.96 3.53
C SER A 747 -43.01 -25.32 3.82
N ILE A 748 -43.23 -24.07 3.39
CA ILE A 748 -44.46 -23.31 3.58
C ILE A 748 -44.80 -22.55 2.29
N ALA A 749 -46.09 -22.46 1.94
CA ALA A 749 -46.63 -21.68 0.84
C ALA A 749 -47.90 -20.93 1.27
N ASN A 750 -47.93 -19.60 1.12
CA ASN A 750 -49.06 -18.76 1.51
C ASN A 750 -49.67 -18.02 0.30
N ALA A 751 -50.98 -17.76 0.32
CA ALA A 751 -51.71 -17.07 -0.75
C ALA A 751 -52.90 -16.23 -0.22
N ILE A 752 -53.38 -15.26 -1.01
CA ILE A 752 -54.67 -14.57 -0.78
C ILE A 752 -55.61 -14.80 -1.97
N ASN A 753 -56.92 -14.92 -1.70
CA ASN A 753 -58.09 -14.97 -2.61
C ASN A 753 -57.96 -15.43 -4.06
N THR A 754 -57.10 -14.78 -4.84
CA THR A 754 -56.83 -15.09 -6.24
C THR A 754 -56.10 -16.42 -6.38
N GLN A 755 -56.31 -17.10 -7.51
CA GLN A 755 -55.47 -18.25 -7.88
C GLN A 755 -54.03 -17.77 -8.09
N CYS A 756 -53.07 -18.49 -7.53
CA CYS A 756 -51.65 -18.17 -7.69
C CYS A 756 -50.78 -19.43 -7.77
N THR A 757 -49.51 -19.25 -8.13
CA THR A 757 -48.52 -20.32 -8.20
C THR A 757 -47.30 -20.04 -7.31
N ARG A 758 -46.67 -21.10 -6.81
CA ARG A 758 -45.42 -21.07 -6.03
C ARG A 758 -44.43 -22.10 -6.59
N LYS A 759 -43.13 -21.79 -6.52
CA LYS A 759 -42.07 -22.75 -6.84
C LYS A 759 -41.63 -23.49 -5.59
N LEU A 760 -41.47 -24.81 -5.70
CA LEU A 760 -40.86 -25.66 -4.69
C LEU A 760 -39.64 -26.38 -5.32
N THR A 761 -38.60 -26.64 -4.54
CA THR A 761 -37.45 -27.47 -4.90
C THR A 761 -37.44 -28.68 -3.98
N LEU A 762 -37.43 -29.87 -4.57
CA LEU A 762 -37.25 -31.14 -3.88
C LEU A 762 -35.84 -31.66 -4.17
N ASN A 763 -35.00 -31.83 -3.15
CA ASN A 763 -33.70 -32.49 -3.29
C ASN A 763 -33.81 -33.91 -2.77
N ALA A 764 -33.44 -34.89 -3.58
CA ALA A 764 -33.42 -36.30 -3.23
C ALA A 764 -32.07 -36.97 -3.56
N GLU A 765 -31.67 -38.06 -2.91
CA GLU A 765 -30.53 -38.90 -3.34
C GLU A 765 -30.97 -40.08 -4.23
N SER A 766 -32.27 -40.37 -4.25
CA SER A 766 -32.90 -41.35 -5.14
C SER A 766 -34.29 -40.88 -5.62
N ASP A 767 -35.12 -41.77 -6.15
CA ASP A 767 -36.44 -41.43 -6.67
C ASP A 767 -37.43 -41.07 -5.55
N TRP A 768 -38.43 -40.22 -5.83
CA TRP A 768 -39.44 -39.76 -4.87
C TRP A 768 -40.86 -39.70 -5.49
N GLU A 769 -41.90 -39.62 -4.66
CA GLU A 769 -43.32 -39.46 -5.03
C GLU A 769 -44.16 -38.64 -4.02
N VAL A 770 -45.35 -38.16 -4.42
CA VAL A 770 -46.29 -37.42 -3.55
C VAL A 770 -47.24 -38.39 -2.86
N GLU A 771 -47.29 -38.33 -1.54
CA GLU A 771 -48.17 -39.15 -0.69
C GLU A 771 -49.56 -38.52 -0.51
N SER A 772 -49.63 -37.19 -0.32
CA SER A 772 -50.90 -36.48 -0.17
C SER A 772 -50.81 -35.00 -0.57
N ILE A 773 -51.94 -34.42 -0.99
CA ILE A 773 -52.07 -33.02 -1.41
C ILE A 773 -53.49 -32.50 -1.11
N PRO A 774 -53.68 -31.25 -0.64
CA PRO A 774 -55.01 -30.69 -0.42
C PRO A 774 -55.79 -30.56 -1.74
N SER A 775 -57.12 -30.74 -1.70
CA SER A 775 -57.97 -30.74 -2.91
C SER A 775 -58.01 -29.41 -3.67
N TRP A 776 -57.59 -28.32 -3.03
CA TRP A 776 -57.49 -26.98 -3.60
C TRP A 776 -56.05 -26.62 -4.03
N CYS A 777 -55.16 -27.60 -4.08
CA CYS A 777 -53.78 -27.48 -4.57
C CYS A 777 -53.50 -28.49 -5.69
N SER A 778 -52.57 -28.16 -6.59
CA SER A 778 -51.99 -29.10 -7.54
C SER A 778 -50.49 -28.86 -7.74
N LEU A 779 -49.74 -29.90 -8.10
CA LEU A 779 -48.31 -29.82 -8.45
C LEU A 779 -48.09 -30.12 -9.93
N SER A 780 -47.03 -29.56 -10.52
CA SER A 780 -46.63 -29.84 -11.90
C SER A 780 -46.26 -31.30 -12.16
N GLN A 781 -45.82 -32.02 -11.13
CA GLN A 781 -45.52 -33.45 -11.15
C GLN A 781 -45.66 -34.04 -9.74
N THR A 782 -45.96 -35.33 -9.67
CA THR A 782 -46.19 -36.06 -8.41
C THR A 782 -45.13 -37.13 -8.12
N SER A 783 -44.04 -37.17 -8.90
CA SER A 783 -42.87 -38.04 -8.69
C SER A 783 -41.65 -37.48 -9.41
N GLY A 784 -40.43 -37.85 -8.98
CA GLY A 784 -39.18 -37.40 -9.60
C GLY A 784 -37.93 -38.09 -9.03
N SER A 785 -36.75 -37.53 -9.25
CA SER A 785 -35.48 -38.01 -8.70
C SER A 785 -34.50 -36.85 -8.50
N LYS A 786 -33.48 -37.03 -7.65
CA LYS A 786 -32.43 -36.01 -7.41
C LYS A 786 -33.01 -34.64 -7.04
N LYS A 787 -32.39 -33.55 -7.49
CA LYS A 787 -32.93 -32.19 -7.42
C LYS A 787 -34.01 -31.99 -8.47
N THR A 788 -35.25 -31.73 -8.05
CA THR A 788 -36.43 -31.51 -8.90
C THR A 788 -37.14 -30.21 -8.53
N GLU A 789 -37.45 -29.36 -9.52
CA GLU A 789 -38.30 -28.18 -9.32
C GLU A 789 -39.79 -28.51 -9.58
N LEU A 790 -40.67 -27.97 -8.75
CA LEU A 790 -42.13 -28.18 -8.79
C LEU A 790 -42.86 -26.84 -8.82
N THR A 791 -43.93 -26.76 -9.60
CA THR A 791 -44.87 -25.64 -9.56
C THR A 791 -46.12 -26.05 -8.79
N LEU A 792 -46.31 -25.45 -7.62
CA LEU A 792 -47.54 -25.54 -6.83
C LEU A 792 -48.55 -24.51 -7.34
N THR A 793 -49.75 -24.95 -7.69
CA THR A 793 -50.90 -24.08 -7.98
C THR A 793 -51.88 -24.11 -6.82
N ILE A 794 -52.23 -22.94 -6.29
CA ILE A 794 -53.21 -22.74 -5.22
C ILE A 794 -54.47 -22.13 -5.87
N GLN A 795 -55.59 -22.83 -5.78
CA GLN A 795 -56.84 -22.40 -6.42
C GLN A 795 -57.44 -21.16 -5.73
N SER A 796 -58.27 -20.39 -6.43
CA SER A 796 -58.94 -19.23 -5.85
C SER A 796 -59.84 -19.62 -4.67
N MET A 797 -60.02 -18.70 -3.72
CA MET A 797 -60.95 -18.81 -2.59
C MET A 797 -62.07 -17.78 -2.75
N PRO A 798 -63.35 -18.10 -2.45
CA PRO A 798 -64.45 -17.14 -2.52
C PRO A 798 -64.24 -15.94 -1.60
N GLN A 799 -64.50 -14.73 -2.11
CA GLN A 799 -64.43 -13.48 -1.33
C GLN A 799 -65.49 -13.48 -0.21
N GLY A 800 -65.12 -13.06 0.99
CA GLY A 800 -65.97 -13.09 2.19
C GLY A 800 -65.74 -14.30 3.12
N THR A 801 -64.73 -15.13 2.86
CA THR A 801 -64.39 -16.32 3.67
C THR A 801 -63.60 -15.92 4.93
N THR A 802 -64.24 -15.93 6.11
CA THR A 802 -63.67 -15.34 7.34
C THR A 802 -62.57 -16.16 8.03
N GLU A 803 -62.52 -17.48 7.87
CA GLU A 803 -61.58 -18.35 8.61
C GLU A 803 -60.30 -18.73 7.80
N GLY A 804 -60.24 -18.42 6.51
CA GLY A 804 -59.18 -18.93 5.62
C GLY A 804 -59.21 -20.46 5.45
N ARG A 805 -58.18 -21.04 4.80
CA ARG A 805 -58.00 -22.50 4.68
C ARG A 805 -56.52 -22.90 4.73
N THR A 806 -56.22 -24.07 5.31
CA THR A 806 -54.86 -24.62 5.46
C THR A 806 -54.80 -26.12 5.13
N GLY A 807 -53.63 -26.64 4.74
CA GLY A 807 -53.41 -28.06 4.43
C GLY A 807 -51.94 -28.39 4.12
N ASP A 808 -51.55 -29.67 4.13
CA ASP A 808 -50.17 -30.12 3.91
C ASP A 808 -50.03 -30.92 2.60
N ILE A 809 -48.93 -30.68 1.87
CA ILE A 809 -48.45 -31.53 0.76
C ILE A 809 -47.33 -32.41 1.31
N VAL A 810 -47.43 -33.74 1.15
CA VAL A 810 -46.46 -34.69 1.69
C VAL A 810 -45.75 -35.44 0.55
N PHE A 811 -44.43 -35.48 0.58
CA PHE A 811 -43.54 -36.17 -0.36
C PHE A 811 -42.84 -37.34 0.33
N ARG A 812 -42.52 -38.40 -0.42
CA ARG A 812 -41.90 -39.65 0.07
C ARG A 812 -40.77 -40.11 -0.86
N LEU A 813 -39.67 -40.64 -0.30
CA LEU A 813 -38.60 -41.28 -1.08
C LEU A 813 -39.03 -42.71 -1.44
N LYS A 814 -38.81 -43.17 -2.68
CA LYS A 814 -39.17 -44.54 -3.08
C LYS A 814 -38.31 -45.56 -2.33
N ASP A 815 -38.92 -46.70 -1.98
CA ASP A 815 -38.30 -47.83 -1.27
C ASP A 815 -37.74 -47.52 0.13
N LYS A 816 -38.03 -46.34 0.70
CA LYS A 816 -37.74 -45.96 2.09
C LYS A 816 -38.97 -45.31 2.74
N GLU A 817 -39.05 -45.30 4.06
CA GLU A 817 -40.15 -44.64 4.78
C GLU A 817 -39.93 -43.13 5.02
N TYR A 818 -38.95 -42.50 4.35
CA TYR A 818 -38.67 -41.08 4.55
C TYR A 818 -39.68 -40.18 3.85
N THR A 819 -40.28 -39.27 4.61
CA THR A 819 -41.17 -38.23 4.09
C THR A 819 -40.71 -36.81 4.43
N THR A 820 -41.12 -35.84 3.62
CA THR A 820 -40.97 -34.39 3.85
C THR A 820 -42.26 -33.67 3.44
N LYS A 821 -42.54 -32.46 3.96
CA LYS A 821 -43.82 -31.77 3.71
C LYS A 821 -43.69 -30.28 3.41
N CYS A 822 -44.69 -29.75 2.67
CA CYS A 822 -44.91 -28.32 2.44
C CYS A 822 -46.31 -27.92 2.92
N SER A 823 -46.40 -27.03 3.90
CA SER A 823 -47.68 -26.53 4.45
C SER A 823 -48.21 -25.36 3.63
N VAL A 824 -49.48 -25.41 3.23
CA VAL A 824 -50.13 -24.40 2.38
C VAL A 824 -51.26 -23.71 3.13
N SER A 825 -51.32 -22.38 3.07
CA SER A 825 -52.40 -21.58 3.68
C SER A 825 -52.94 -20.50 2.72
N GLN A 826 -54.22 -20.20 2.80
CA GLN A 826 -54.86 -19.15 2.00
C GLN A 826 -55.87 -18.33 2.81
N TYR A 827 -55.87 -16.99 2.62
CA TYR A 827 -56.69 -16.04 3.39
C TYR A 827 -57.49 -15.08 2.49
N ASP A 828 -58.57 -14.52 3.04
CA ASP A 828 -59.45 -13.56 2.35
C ASP A 828 -58.96 -12.11 2.53
N TYR A 829 -58.96 -11.34 1.44
CA TYR A 829 -58.59 -9.93 1.45
C TYR A 829 -59.28 -9.13 0.33
N THR A 830 -59.48 -7.82 0.56
CA THR A 830 -60.19 -6.94 -0.37
C THR A 830 -59.54 -6.83 -1.75
N TYR A 831 -58.22 -6.93 -1.82
CA TYR A 831 -57.43 -6.82 -3.05
C TYR A 831 -56.76 -8.16 -3.38
N GLY A 832 -56.56 -8.45 -4.66
CA GLY A 832 -55.86 -9.63 -5.15
C GLY A 832 -54.34 -9.57 -4.95
N GLU A 833 -53.69 -10.73 -5.03
CA GLU A 833 -52.22 -10.78 -5.04
C GLU A 833 -51.66 -10.04 -6.25
N ASP A 834 -50.62 -9.24 -6.01
CA ASP A 834 -49.95 -8.40 -7.00
C ASP A 834 -50.85 -7.33 -7.66
N GLU A 835 -52.05 -7.07 -7.12
CA GLU A 835 -52.95 -6.01 -7.59
C GLU A 835 -52.36 -4.61 -7.36
N ILE A 836 -52.45 -3.74 -8.36
CA ILE A 836 -51.89 -2.38 -8.35
C ILE A 836 -52.94 -1.38 -7.90
N ILE A 837 -52.58 -0.52 -6.95
CA ILE A 837 -53.46 0.45 -6.32
C ILE A 837 -52.87 1.86 -6.52
N THR A 838 -53.67 2.76 -7.10
CA THR A 838 -53.35 4.19 -7.16
C THR A 838 -53.92 4.88 -5.92
N LEU A 839 -53.05 5.38 -5.05
CA LEU A 839 -53.43 6.03 -3.78
C LEU A 839 -53.57 7.54 -3.93
N GLN A 840 -52.80 8.16 -4.83
CA GLN A 840 -52.88 9.58 -5.15
C GLN A 840 -52.51 9.80 -6.63
N ARG A 841 -53.16 10.75 -7.29
CA ARG A 841 -52.75 11.25 -8.62
C ARG A 841 -52.29 12.68 -8.49
N ALA A 842 -51.20 13.02 -9.18
CA ALA A 842 -50.73 14.38 -9.28
C ALA A 842 -51.77 15.25 -10.00
N THR A 843 -51.92 16.49 -9.52
CA THR A 843 -52.73 17.53 -10.15
C THR A 843 -51.88 18.69 -10.68
N LYS A 844 -50.57 18.66 -10.44
CA LYS A 844 -49.58 19.63 -10.92
C LYS A 844 -48.42 18.94 -11.65
N GLY A 845 -47.66 19.72 -12.43
CA GLY A 845 -46.55 19.25 -13.26
C GLY A 845 -46.95 19.01 -14.72
N ASN A 846 -46.10 19.46 -15.64
CA ASN A 846 -46.28 19.35 -17.08
C ASN A 846 -45.98 17.94 -17.63
N ASN A 847 -45.23 17.13 -16.88
CA ASN A 847 -44.82 15.77 -17.27
C ASN A 847 -45.73 14.65 -16.71
N GLY A 848 -46.95 14.98 -16.25
CA GLY A 848 -47.91 13.99 -15.75
C GLY A 848 -47.71 13.56 -14.29
N GLY A 849 -46.89 14.31 -13.54
CA GLY A 849 -46.61 14.07 -12.12
C GLY A 849 -45.38 13.20 -11.85
N ILE A 850 -44.87 13.29 -10.62
CA ILE A 850 -43.67 12.60 -10.15
C ILE A 850 -44.10 11.31 -9.45
N ASN A 851 -43.43 10.19 -9.70
CA ASN A 851 -43.88 8.89 -9.19
C ASN A 851 -43.21 8.54 -7.86
N LEU A 852 -44.03 8.21 -6.85
CA LEU A 852 -43.63 7.52 -5.63
C LEU A 852 -44.27 6.13 -5.59
N VAL A 853 -43.46 5.09 -5.39
CA VAL A 853 -43.94 3.69 -5.36
C VAL A 853 -43.65 3.11 -3.98
N PHE A 854 -44.69 2.91 -3.17
CA PHE A 854 -44.59 2.30 -1.85
C PHE A 854 -44.83 0.79 -1.95
N LEU A 855 -43.83 -0.03 -1.62
CA LEU A 855 -43.90 -1.49 -1.63
C LEU A 855 -43.67 -2.01 -0.22
N GLY A 856 -44.55 -2.86 0.28
CA GLY A 856 -44.30 -3.58 1.53
C GLY A 856 -43.64 -4.92 1.26
N ASP A 857 -42.72 -5.32 2.13
CA ASP A 857 -42.09 -6.64 2.06
C ASP A 857 -42.06 -7.33 3.43
N GLY A 858 -42.05 -8.66 3.45
CA GLY A 858 -42.21 -9.46 4.67
C GLY A 858 -43.64 -9.47 5.23
N TYR A 859 -44.64 -9.06 4.46
CA TYR A 859 -46.05 -9.22 4.85
C TYR A 859 -46.60 -10.48 4.21
N ASN A 860 -46.88 -11.51 5.02
CA ASN A 860 -47.50 -12.72 4.50
C ASN A 860 -49.00 -12.52 4.26
N ALA A 861 -49.64 -13.54 3.69
CA ALA A 861 -51.07 -13.53 3.41
C ALA A 861 -51.95 -13.25 4.65
N GLU A 862 -51.53 -13.69 5.83
CA GLU A 862 -52.24 -13.44 7.09
C GLU A 862 -52.09 -11.99 7.58
N ASP A 863 -50.89 -11.41 7.46
CA ASP A 863 -50.67 -10.00 7.80
C ASP A 863 -51.48 -9.07 6.89
N ILE A 864 -51.55 -9.41 5.60
CA ILE A 864 -52.32 -8.69 4.60
C ILE A 864 -53.82 -8.80 4.91
N SER A 865 -54.35 -10.00 5.17
CA SER A 865 -55.76 -10.19 5.48
C SER A 865 -56.19 -9.45 6.76
N LYS A 866 -55.28 -9.31 7.74
CA LYS A 866 -55.48 -8.49 8.95
C LYS A 866 -55.32 -6.98 8.73
N GLY A 867 -55.05 -6.54 7.50
CA GLY A 867 -54.94 -5.14 7.11
C GLY A 867 -53.63 -4.46 7.50
N LYS A 868 -52.61 -5.19 7.99
CA LYS A 868 -51.34 -4.60 8.45
C LYS A 868 -50.57 -3.92 7.32
N TYR A 869 -50.53 -4.54 6.14
CA TYR A 869 -49.85 -4.03 4.95
C TYR A 869 -50.34 -2.62 4.59
N MET A 870 -51.64 -2.49 4.29
CA MET A 870 -52.20 -1.20 3.87
C MET A 870 -52.19 -0.14 4.96
N LYS A 871 -52.20 -0.53 6.23
CA LYS A 871 -52.01 0.40 7.34
C LYS A 871 -50.59 1.00 7.31
N ALA A 872 -49.57 0.15 7.20
CA ALA A 872 -48.17 0.59 7.16
C ALA A 872 -47.88 1.49 5.95
N ILE A 873 -48.36 1.11 4.75
CA ILE A 873 -48.18 1.93 3.53
C ILE A 873 -48.80 3.32 3.68
N LYS A 874 -50.03 3.41 4.21
CA LYS A 874 -50.70 4.72 4.42
C LYS A 874 -49.97 5.58 5.45
N GLU A 875 -49.50 4.97 6.53
CA GLU A 875 -48.74 5.66 7.56
C GLU A 875 -47.44 6.25 7.01
N GLN A 876 -46.71 5.47 6.20
CA GLN A 876 -45.49 5.97 5.54
C GLN A 876 -45.77 7.12 4.57
N ILE A 877 -46.84 7.06 3.79
CA ILE A 877 -47.24 8.15 2.89
C ILE A 877 -47.46 9.46 3.66
N GLU A 878 -48.21 9.41 4.76
CA GLU A 878 -48.47 10.61 5.56
C GLU A 878 -47.20 11.13 6.25
N ASN A 879 -46.31 10.25 6.70
CA ASN A 879 -45.03 10.65 7.29
C ASN A 879 -44.10 11.32 6.26
N PHE A 880 -44.03 10.80 5.03
CA PHE A 880 -43.25 11.39 3.93
C PHE A 880 -43.73 12.80 3.57
N PHE A 881 -45.05 12.98 3.41
CA PHE A 881 -45.64 14.29 3.10
C PHE A 881 -45.83 15.19 4.32
N GLY A 882 -45.44 14.75 5.52
CA GLY A 882 -45.60 15.50 6.77
C GLY A 882 -44.51 16.54 7.04
N ILE A 883 -43.57 16.74 6.11
CA ILE A 883 -42.42 17.66 6.23
C ILE A 883 -42.30 18.54 5.00
N GLU A 884 -41.91 19.81 5.18
CA GLU A 884 -41.65 20.74 4.07
C GLU A 884 -40.32 20.41 3.37
N PRO A 885 -40.24 20.47 2.04
CA PRO A 885 -41.24 21.05 1.12
C PRO A 885 -42.30 20.04 0.62
N TYR A 886 -42.21 18.75 0.98
CA TYR A 886 -43.14 17.73 0.49
C TYR A 886 -44.59 18.04 0.85
N THR A 887 -44.85 18.63 2.03
CA THR A 887 -46.18 19.13 2.42
C THR A 887 -46.75 20.09 1.38
N SER A 888 -46.03 21.18 1.07
CA SER A 888 -46.53 22.22 0.15
C SER A 888 -46.56 21.77 -1.32
N TYR A 889 -45.78 20.73 -1.69
CA TYR A 889 -45.69 20.22 -3.06
C TYR A 889 -46.35 18.84 -3.27
N ARG A 890 -47.18 18.36 -2.33
CA ARG A 890 -47.83 17.05 -2.40
C ARG A 890 -48.60 16.79 -3.71
N ASP A 891 -49.23 17.83 -4.26
CA ASP A 891 -50.01 17.78 -5.51
C ASP A 891 -49.21 17.45 -6.78
N TYR A 892 -47.86 17.46 -6.71
CA TYR A 892 -47.00 17.08 -7.84
C TYR A 892 -46.78 15.58 -7.96
N PHE A 893 -47.19 14.78 -6.95
CA PHE A 893 -46.82 13.37 -6.86
C PHE A 893 -47.98 12.43 -7.17
N ASN A 894 -47.72 11.45 -8.03
CA ASN A 894 -48.48 10.21 -8.14
C ASN A 894 -47.98 9.22 -7.08
N VAL A 895 -48.88 8.58 -6.34
CA VAL A 895 -48.53 7.63 -5.29
C VAL A 895 -49.16 6.28 -5.59
N TYR A 896 -48.33 5.26 -5.72
CA TYR A 896 -48.71 3.89 -6.04
C TYR A 896 -48.32 2.91 -4.94
N THR A 897 -49.07 1.81 -4.84
CA THR A 897 -48.65 0.59 -4.15
C THR A 897 -49.18 -0.63 -4.90
N ALA A 898 -48.75 -1.82 -4.53
CA ALA A 898 -49.35 -3.07 -4.98
C ALA A 898 -49.30 -4.12 -3.88
N ILE A 899 -50.18 -5.12 -3.90
CA ILE A 899 -50.28 -6.12 -2.83
C ILE A 899 -49.22 -7.23 -3.01
N ALA A 900 -48.00 -6.93 -2.59
CA ALA A 900 -46.87 -7.85 -2.61
C ALA A 900 -46.97 -8.86 -1.45
N VAL A 901 -47.39 -10.09 -1.75
CA VAL A 901 -47.54 -11.16 -0.75
C VAL A 901 -46.19 -11.86 -0.53
N SER A 902 -45.66 -11.79 0.69
CA SER A 902 -44.45 -12.52 1.08
C SER A 902 -44.76 -13.96 1.50
N PRO A 903 -43.84 -14.91 1.29
CA PRO A 903 -43.97 -16.26 1.84
C PRO A 903 -44.05 -16.28 3.37
N GLU A 904 -43.28 -15.44 4.06
CA GLU A 904 -43.26 -15.39 5.53
C GLU A 904 -43.57 -13.98 6.06
N SER A 905 -44.07 -13.95 7.30
CA SER A 905 -44.28 -12.70 8.04
C SER A 905 -42.93 -12.25 8.60
N GLY A 906 -42.65 -10.96 8.59
CA GLY A 906 -41.46 -10.34 9.14
C GLY A 906 -40.26 -10.33 8.19
N ILE A 907 -39.21 -9.63 8.61
CA ILE A 907 -37.94 -9.50 7.87
C ILE A 907 -36.85 -10.29 8.58
N GLY A 908 -36.06 -11.01 7.80
CA GLY A 908 -34.95 -11.81 8.31
C GLY A 908 -33.71 -10.97 8.60
N THR A 909 -32.84 -11.44 9.48
CA THR A 909 -31.50 -10.88 9.72
C THR A 909 -30.42 -11.78 9.14
N ILE A 910 -29.16 -11.34 9.21
CA ILE A 910 -28.00 -12.20 8.93
C ILE A 910 -27.99 -13.50 9.76
N ASN A 911 -28.72 -13.57 10.87
CA ASN A 911 -28.82 -14.73 11.76
C ASN A 911 -30.23 -15.38 11.77
N THR A 912 -31.16 -14.84 10.98
CA THR A 912 -32.53 -15.34 10.91
C THR A 912 -33.05 -15.22 9.49
N VAL A 913 -33.05 -16.30 8.71
CA VAL A 913 -33.62 -16.29 7.35
C VAL A 913 -35.15 -16.15 7.45
N ARG A 914 -35.71 -15.17 6.72
CA ARG A 914 -37.14 -15.09 6.42
C ARG A 914 -37.33 -14.83 4.94
N TYR A 915 -38.23 -15.57 4.31
CA TYR A 915 -38.52 -15.44 2.89
C TYR A 915 -39.53 -14.31 2.64
N ALA A 916 -39.04 -13.22 2.07
CA ALA A 916 -39.81 -12.05 1.68
C ALA A 916 -39.99 -12.02 0.14
N LYS A 917 -41.01 -11.30 -0.38
CA LYS A 917 -41.33 -11.24 -1.82
C LYS A 917 -40.19 -10.65 -2.64
N PHE A 918 -39.52 -9.63 -2.11
CA PHE A 918 -38.35 -9.01 -2.74
C PHE A 918 -37.05 -9.41 -2.06
N GLU A 919 -37.06 -10.49 -1.26
CA GLU A 919 -35.86 -10.94 -0.52
C GLU A 919 -35.28 -9.88 0.43
N THR A 920 -36.13 -8.99 0.97
CA THR A 920 -35.68 -7.98 1.92
C THR A 920 -35.13 -8.63 3.20
N THR A 921 -33.90 -8.27 3.60
CA THR A 921 -33.22 -8.81 4.79
C THR A 921 -32.23 -7.80 5.38
N PHE A 922 -31.97 -7.90 6.70
CA PHE A 922 -30.89 -7.14 7.34
C PHE A 922 -29.52 -7.72 6.97
N THR A 923 -28.56 -6.82 6.72
CA THR A 923 -27.17 -7.15 6.36
C THR A 923 -26.21 -7.13 7.56
N GLY A 924 -26.72 -6.93 8.77
CA GLY A 924 -25.96 -6.78 10.01
C GLY A 924 -26.06 -5.35 10.55
N GLY A 925 -26.25 -5.19 11.87
CA GLY A 925 -26.54 -3.88 12.46
C GLY A 925 -27.88 -3.32 11.96
N VAL A 926 -27.86 -2.11 11.40
CA VAL A 926 -29.03 -1.36 10.90
C VAL A 926 -29.21 -1.43 9.37
N GLY A 927 -28.34 -2.12 8.63
CA GLY A 927 -28.41 -2.16 7.16
C GLY A 927 -29.48 -3.13 6.63
N LEU A 928 -30.17 -2.73 5.55
CA LEU A 928 -31.15 -3.54 4.81
C LEU A 928 -30.78 -3.64 3.31
N ARG A 929 -31.14 -4.77 2.69
CA ARG A 929 -31.09 -4.97 1.23
C ARG A 929 -32.26 -5.80 0.74
N CYS A 930 -32.54 -5.77 -0.56
CA CYS A 930 -33.48 -6.65 -1.25
C CYS A 930 -32.92 -7.07 -2.62
N ASP A 931 -33.65 -7.90 -3.35
CA ASP A 931 -33.47 -8.07 -4.80
C ASP A 931 -33.93 -6.78 -5.51
N TYR A 932 -32.95 -5.95 -5.86
CA TYR A 932 -33.18 -4.66 -6.49
C TYR A 932 -33.83 -4.78 -7.87
N ASP A 933 -33.43 -5.76 -8.67
CA ASP A 933 -33.99 -5.98 -10.01
C ASP A 933 -35.46 -6.39 -9.90
N ALA A 934 -35.80 -7.26 -8.94
CA ALA A 934 -37.19 -7.62 -8.68
C ALA A 934 -38.01 -6.38 -8.27
N ALA A 935 -37.50 -5.54 -7.36
CA ALA A 935 -38.19 -4.32 -6.94
C ALA A 935 -38.39 -3.32 -8.09
N PHE A 936 -37.35 -3.06 -8.90
CA PHE A 936 -37.45 -2.18 -10.07
C PHE A 936 -38.42 -2.71 -11.12
N ASN A 937 -38.34 -4.00 -11.47
CA ASN A 937 -39.26 -4.63 -12.42
C ASN A 937 -40.70 -4.59 -11.91
N TYR A 938 -40.89 -4.71 -10.60
CA TYR A 938 -42.21 -4.61 -9.99
C TYR A 938 -42.75 -3.18 -10.03
N ALA A 939 -41.91 -2.17 -9.78
CA ALA A 939 -42.28 -0.76 -9.90
C ALA A 939 -42.60 -0.34 -11.35
N LEU A 940 -41.95 -0.93 -12.36
CA LEU A 940 -42.26 -0.69 -13.78
C LEU A 940 -43.68 -1.12 -14.19
N ARG A 941 -44.38 -1.88 -13.35
CA ARG A 941 -45.79 -2.23 -13.58
C ARG A 941 -46.74 -1.08 -13.23
N MET A 942 -46.30 -0.08 -12.47
CA MET A 942 -47.15 1.04 -12.05
C MET A 942 -47.53 1.91 -13.27
N PRO A 943 -48.76 2.46 -13.33
CA PRO A 943 -49.32 3.02 -14.57
C PRO A 943 -48.49 4.10 -15.30
N THR A 944 -47.70 4.89 -14.58
CA THR A 944 -46.90 6.02 -15.12
C THR A 944 -45.40 5.83 -14.95
N VAL A 945 -44.97 4.68 -14.44
CA VAL A 945 -43.55 4.35 -14.25
C VAL A 945 -43.06 3.64 -15.51
N THR A 946 -41.96 4.13 -16.07
CA THR A 946 -41.34 3.64 -17.31
C THR A 946 -39.84 3.53 -17.09
N LYS A 947 -39.15 2.77 -17.94
CA LYS A 947 -37.68 2.71 -17.88
C LYS A 947 -37.02 4.09 -18.04
N ALA A 948 -37.64 4.99 -18.82
CA ALA A 948 -37.09 6.31 -19.11
C ALA A 948 -37.23 7.32 -17.96
N ASN A 949 -38.16 7.10 -17.02
CA ASN A 949 -38.36 7.97 -15.86
C ASN A 949 -38.12 7.23 -14.52
N LEU A 950 -37.49 6.06 -14.56
CA LEU A 950 -37.19 5.28 -13.36
C LEU A 950 -36.19 6.02 -12.46
N ASN A 951 -35.24 6.74 -13.06
CA ASN A 951 -34.32 7.62 -12.35
C ASN A 951 -34.95 8.91 -11.77
N GLN A 952 -36.24 9.14 -12.03
CA GLN A 952 -37.06 10.21 -11.44
C GLN A 952 -38.19 9.64 -10.57
N THR A 953 -38.23 8.31 -10.41
CA THR A 953 -39.21 7.58 -9.60
C THR A 953 -38.52 7.12 -8.32
N LEU A 954 -39.11 7.44 -7.17
CA LEU A 954 -38.61 6.92 -5.89
C LEU A 954 -39.41 5.69 -5.48
N ILE A 955 -38.71 4.57 -5.29
CA ILE A 955 -39.27 3.36 -4.70
C ILE A 955 -39.00 3.40 -3.20
N ILE A 956 -40.04 3.21 -2.40
CA ILE A 956 -40.00 3.20 -0.94
C ILE A 956 -40.41 1.80 -0.51
N MET A 957 -39.43 1.02 -0.08
CA MET A 957 -39.64 -0.28 0.53
C MET A 957 -40.01 -0.09 1.99
N THR A 958 -41.13 -0.68 2.43
CA THR A 958 -41.63 -0.68 3.80
C THR A 958 -41.52 -2.11 4.34
N PRO A 959 -40.38 -2.51 4.91
CA PRO A 959 -40.21 -3.83 5.47
C PRO A 959 -41.11 -4.05 6.71
N ASN A 960 -41.71 -5.22 6.84
CA ASN A 960 -42.53 -5.63 7.99
C ASN A 960 -41.67 -5.91 9.23
N THR A 961 -41.07 -4.87 9.81
CA THR A 961 -40.31 -4.94 11.05
C THR A 961 -40.47 -3.64 11.84
N THR A 962 -40.35 -3.73 13.15
CA THR A 962 -40.35 -2.59 14.08
C THR A 962 -38.94 -2.16 14.49
N ASP A 963 -37.93 -2.90 14.07
CA ASP A 963 -36.53 -2.59 14.34
C ASP A 963 -36.06 -1.39 13.52
N TYR A 964 -35.18 -0.58 14.09
CA TYR A 964 -34.53 0.52 13.39
C TYR A 964 -33.54 -0.05 12.36
N GLY A 965 -33.55 0.50 11.14
CA GLY A 965 -32.74 -0.02 10.03
C GLY A 965 -32.86 0.73 8.71
N GLY A 966 -33.05 2.05 8.77
CA GLY A 966 -33.16 2.86 7.55
C GLY A 966 -31.91 2.80 6.69
N ILE A 967 -32.08 2.71 5.37
CA ILE A 967 -31.01 2.91 4.39
C ILE A 967 -31.60 3.28 3.04
N CYS A 968 -30.90 4.12 2.27
CA CYS A 968 -31.25 4.43 0.89
C CYS A 968 -30.15 3.95 -0.07
N GLN A 969 -30.53 3.15 -1.05
CA GLN A 969 -29.66 2.73 -2.15
C GLN A 969 -29.91 3.62 -3.36
N MET A 970 -28.83 4.14 -3.95
CA MET A 970 -28.86 5.05 -5.10
C MET A 970 -27.88 4.59 -6.16
N TRP A 971 -28.29 4.70 -7.42
CA TRP A 971 -27.47 4.36 -8.58
C TRP A 971 -27.11 5.61 -9.38
N ASP A 972 -25.99 5.55 -10.13
CA ASP A 972 -25.42 6.68 -10.87
C ASP A 972 -26.39 7.34 -11.86
N ASP A 973 -27.37 6.59 -12.36
CA ASP A 973 -28.39 7.10 -13.28
C ASP A 973 -29.44 7.99 -12.60
N GLY A 974 -29.49 8.00 -11.26
CA GLY A 974 -30.41 8.72 -10.41
C GLY A 974 -31.50 7.87 -9.75
N SER A 975 -31.67 6.62 -10.18
CA SER A 975 -32.65 5.69 -9.59
C SER A 975 -32.34 5.41 -8.12
N ALA A 976 -33.38 5.12 -7.33
CA ALA A 976 -33.23 4.91 -5.89
C ALA A 976 -34.30 4.01 -5.28
N ILE A 977 -33.89 3.25 -4.26
CA ILE A 977 -34.76 2.45 -3.39
C ILE A 977 -34.44 2.83 -1.94
N ALA A 978 -35.41 3.42 -1.24
CA ALA A 978 -35.31 3.73 0.17
C ALA A 978 -35.98 2.66 1.01
N PHE A 979 -35.28 2.12 2.01
CA PHE A 979 -35.81 1.16 2.97
C PHE A 979 -36.25 1.88 4.23
N CYS A 980 -37.54 1.85 4.50
CA CYS A 980 -38.17 2.59 5.59
C CYS A 980 -38.96 1.62 6.49
N PRO A 981 -38.30 0.92 7.43
CA PRO A 981 -38.99 0.06 8.39
C PRO A 981 -39.94 0.84 9.31
N MET A 982 -40.92 0.14 9.88
CA MET A 982 -41.92 0.70 10.80
C MET A 982 -41.35 0.84 12.22
N SER A 983 -40.22 1.55 12.35
CA SER A 983 -39.45 1.73 13.58
C SER A 983 -40.32 2.23 14.74
N THR A 984 -40.27 1.51 15.86
CA THR A 984 -40.91 1.92 17.14
C THR A 984 -39.92 2.58 18.10
N TYR A 985 -38.73 2.95 17.64
CA TYR A 985 -37.72 3.61 18.46
C TYR A 985 -38.18 5.03 18.82
N GLY A 986 -37.61 5.59 19.89
CA GLY A 986 -37.98 6.93 20.36
C GLY A 986 -37.58 8.03 19.38
N TYR A 987 -38.35 9.13 19.38
CA TYR A 987 -38.04 10.33 18.59
C TYR A 987 -36.57 10.77 18.72
N PRO A 988 -35.87 11.09 17.62
CA PRO A 988 -36.35 11.15 16.23
C PRO A 988 -36.20 9.86 15.41
N PHE A 989 -35.75 8.74 15.98
CA PHE A 989 -35.54 7.47 15.26
C PHE A 989 -36.85 6.66 15.05
N ASP A 990 -37.99 7.32 15.20
CA ASP A 990 -39.30 6.72 14.95
C ASP A 990 -39.54 6.53 13.44
N THR A 991 -40.61 5.82 13.08
CA THR A 991 -40.99 5.58 11.67
C THR A 991 -40.97 6.86 10.82
N ARG A 992 -41.37 8.00 11.41
CA ARG A 992 -41.39 9.29 10.73
C ARG A 992 -39.98 9.79 10.41
N GLY A 993 -39.05 9.81 11.36
CA GLY A 993 -37.69 10.28 11.10
C GLY A 993 -36.98 9.42 10.06
N VAL A 994 -37.16 8.10 10.12
CA VAL A 994 -36.56 7.15 9.16
C VAL A 994 -37.01 7.44 7.72
N ILE A 995 -38.31 7.54 7.46
CA ILE A 995 -38.76 7.80 6.08
C ILE A 995 -38.38 9.18 5.58
N GLN A 996 -38.37 10.18 6.46
CA GLN A 996 -37.96 11.52 6.09
C GLN A 996 -36.47 11.51 5.72
N HIS A 997 -35.59 10.96 6.56
CA HIS A 997 -34.17 10.87 6.27
C HIS A 997 -33.88 10.06 4.99
N GLU A 998 -34.35 8.82 4.93
CA GLU A 998 -33.98 7.88 3.87
C GLU A 998 -34.69 8.14 2.55
N ALA A 999 -36.02 8.24 2.56
CA ALA A 999 -36.78 8.43 1.33
C ALA A 999 -36.80 9.90 0.90
N GLY A 1000 -37.03 10.81 1.84
CA GLY A 1000 -37.11 12.24 1.55
C GLY A 1000 -35.74 12.89 1.33
N GLY A 1001 -34.77 12.59 2.18
CA GLY A 1001 -33.43 13.20 2.16
C GLY A 1001 -32.54 12.59 1.08
N HIS A 1002 -32.19 11.31 1.25
CA HIS A 1002 -31.35 10.58 0.29
C HIS A 1002 -32.11 10.28 -1.00
N GLY A 1003 -33.19 9.50 -0.92
CA GLY A 1003 -33.86 8.90 -2.08
C GLY A 1003 -34.35 9.92 -3.11
N PHE A 1004 -35.16 10.89 -2.66
CA PHE A 1004 -35.66 11.96 -3.52
C PHE A 1004 -34.72 13.18 -3.51
N GLY A 1005 -34.32 13.66 -2.32
CA GLY A 1005 -33.55 14.89 -2.16
C GLY A 1005 -32.10 14.82 -2.65
N LYS A 1006 -31.54 13.61 -2.80
CA LYS A 1006 -30.12 13.37 -3.14
C LYS A 1006 -29.17 14.15 -2.23
N LEU A 1007 -29.54 14.27 -0.96
CA LEU A 1007 -28.77 15.01 0.06
C LEU A 1007 -27.70 14.10 0.66
N GLY A 1008 -26.61 14.68 1.16
CA GLY A 1008 -25.54 13.94 1.84
C GLY A 1008 -25.72 14.00 3.35
N ASP A 1009 -25.13 13.04 4.05
CA ASP A 1009 -25.21 12.96 5.51
C ASP A 1009 -24.44 14.08 6.22
N GLU A 1010 -25.03 14.65 7.26
CA GLU A 1010 -24.47 15.78 8.03
C GLU A 1010 -23.94 15.36 9.41
N TYR A 1011 -24.13 14.10 9.80
CA TYR A 1011 -23.61 13.55 11.06
C TYR A 1011 -22.08 13.42 11.07
N ILE A 1012 -21.51 13.39 12.28
CA ILE A 1012 -20.07 13.39 12.53
C ILE A 1012 -19.73 12.20 13.42
N TYR A 1013 -18.78 11.36 13.00
CA TYR A 1013 -18.22 10.24 13.76
C TYR A 1013 -16.74 10.44 14.09
N HIS A 1014 -15.98 11.08 13.19
CA HIS A 1014 -14.55 11.25 13.30
C HIS A 1014 -14.16 12.69 13.61
N ASN A 1015 -13.25 12.84 14.57
CA ASN A 1015 -12.61 14.12 14.88
C ASN A 1015 -11.35 14.32 14.02
N GLU A 1016 -11.48 14.16 12.71
CA GLU A 1016 -10.40 14.26 11.72
C GLU A 1016 -10.88 15.02 10.48
N PHE A 1017 -9.94 15.49 9.65
CA PHE A 1017 -10.31 15.99 8.33
C PHE A 1017 -10.63 14.82 7.39
N ILE A 1018 -11.60 15.05 6.51
CA ILE A 1018 -12.00 14.08 5.47
C ILE A 1018 -10.86 13.65 4.52
N ASP A 1019 -9.81 14.45 4.32
CA ASP A 1019 -8.65 14.12 3.48
C ASP A 1019 -7.51 13.40 4.23
N PHE A 1020 -7.55 13.40 5.56
CA PHE A 1020 -6.55 12.75 6.42
C PHE A 1020 -7.09 11.53 7.18
N CYS A 1021 -8.41 11.26 7.17
CA CYS A 1021 -8.93 10.03 7.78
C CYS A 1021 -8.42 8.82 7.02
N THR A 1022 -7.78 7.91 7.73
CA THR A 1022 -7.27 6.62 7.21
C THR A 1022 -8.22 5.47 7.54
N CYS A 1023 -9.39 5.81 8.08
CA CYS A 1023 -10.42 4.89 8.46
C CYS A 1023 -11.03 4.18 7.24
N THR A 1024 -11.35 2.89 7.36
CA THR A 1024 -12.05 2.16 6.28
C THR A 1024 -13.56 2.09 6.51
N CYS A 1025 -14.08 2.76 7.55
CA CYS A 1025 -15.48 2.64 8.00
C CYS A 1025 -16.40 3.77 7.52
N CYS A 1026 -15.90 4.76 6.77
CA CYS A 1026 -16.70 5.81 6.15
C CYS A 1026 -16.14 6.23 4.78
N GLU A 1027 -16.95 6.96 4.04
CA GLU A 1027 -16.59 7.53 2.74
C GLU A 1027 -15.75 8.82 2.91
N HIS A 1028 -14.91 9.14 1.92
CA HIS A 1028 -13.95 10.24 1.97
C HIS A 1028 -14.13 11.23 0.79
N VAL A 1029 -13.09 12.02 0.50
CA VAL A 1029 -13.11 13.07 -0.53
C VAL A 1029 -13.43 12.52 -1.92
N PHE A 1030 -13.04 11.28 -2.24
CA PHE A 1030 -13.29 10.69 -3.55
C PHE A 1030 -14.79 10.46 -3.78
N GLU A 1031 -15.44 9.75 -2.86
CA GLU A 1031 -16.87 9.46 -2.90
C GLU A 1031 -17.70 10.75 -2.87
N PHE A 1032 -17.30 11.72 -2.04
CA PHE A 1032 -17.93 13.04 -2.00
C PHE A 1032 -17.88 13.74 -3.36
N LYS A 1033 -16.71 13.78 -4.01
CA LYS A 1033 -16.54 14.41 -5.34
C LYS A 1033 -17.29 13.64 -6.42
N TYR A 1034 -17.34 12.32 -6.31
CA TYR A 1034 -18.09 11.46 -7.23
C TYR A 1034 -19.58 11.78 -7.16
N ALA A 1035 -20.19 11.80 -5.97
CA ALA A 1035 -21.59 12.17 -5.79
C ALA A 1035 -21.88 13.60 -6.28
N LYS A 1036 -20.99 14.57 -6.01
CA LYS A 1036 -21.10 15.93 -6.55
C LYS A 1036 -21.12 15.96 -8.08
N SER A 1037 -20.36 15.09 -8.75
CA SER A 1037 -20.35 15.01 -10.22
C SER A 1037 -21.68 14.55 -10.81
N LEU A 1038 -22.50 13.84 -10.02
CA LEU A 1038 -23.85 13.40 -10.36
C LEU A 1038 -24.93 14.45 -10.02
N GLY A 1039 -24.53 15.62 -9.50
CA GLY A 1039 -25.44 16.69 -9.07
C GLY A 1039 -26.11 16.42 -7.72
N TRP A 1040 -25.45 15.68 -6.83
CA TRP A 1040 -25.93 15.36 -5.48
C TRP A 1040 -25.22 16.17 -4.40
N TYR A 1041 -25.72 16.04 -3.16
CA TYR A 1041 -25.13 16.58 -1.93
C TYR A 1041 -25.03 18.10 -1.87
N ASP A 1042 -25.99 18.83 -2.45
CA ASP A 1042 -26.06 20.31 -2.40
C ASP A 1042 -26.00 20.90 -0.98
N ASN A 1043 -26.39 20.12 0.02
CA ASN A 1043 -26.34 20.51 1.43
C ASN A 1043 -24.94 20.46 2.06
N LEU A 1044 -23.92 19.96 1.34
CA LEU A 1044 -22.54 19.86 1.80
C LEU A 1044 -21.54 20.53 0.84
N SER A 1045 -20.38 20.93 1.37
CA SER A 1045 -19.26 21.54 0.62
C SER A 1045 -17.90 21.11 1.18
N LEU A 1046 -16.88 20.97 0.32
CA LEU A 1046 -15.47 20.80 0.74
C LEU A 1046 -14.71 22.14 0.89
N THR A 1047 -15.36 23.26 0.59
CA THR A 1047 -14.83 24.62 0.78
C THR A 1047 -15.68 25.36 1.81
N GLY A 1048 -15.01 26.01 2.77
CA GLY A 1048 -15.63 26.86 3.79
C GLY A 1048 -15.72 28.32 3.39
N LYS A 1049 -15.50 28.66 2.11
CA LYS A 1049 -15.57 30.03 1.63
C LYS A 1049 -17.00 30.43 1.26
N MET A 1050 -17.50 31.50 1.88
CA MET A 1050 -18.88 31.99 1.73
C MET A 1050 -19.38 32.20 0.30
N HIS A 1051 -18.50 32.52 -0.64
CA HIS A 1051 -18.85 32.76 -2.04
C HIS A 1051 -18.68 31.53 -2.95
N GLU A 1052 -18.20 30.41 -2.42
CA GLU A 1052 -17.96 29.18 -3.19
C GLU A 1052 -18.90 28.03 -2.78
N VAL A 1053 -19.59 28.14 -1.64
CA VAL A 1053 -20.55 27.11 -1.20
C VAL A 1053 -21.84 27.12 -2.05
N PRO A 1054 -22.50 25.97 -2.26
CA PRO A 1054 -23.75 25.89 -3.06
C PRO A 1054 -24.90 26.79 -2.58
N TRP A 1055 -24.89 27.20 -1.31
CA TRP A 1055 -25.90 28.06 -0.68
C TRP A 1055 -25.46 29.51 -0.50
N SER A 1056 -24.44 29.97 -1.24
CA SER A 1056 -23.89 31.32 -1.06
C SER A 1056 -24.93 32.43 -1.19
N HIS A 1057 -25.92 32.29 -2.09
CA HIS A 1057 -27.01 33.26 -2.26
C HIS A 1057 -27.91 33.37 -1.04
N LEU A 1058 -28.10 32.29 -0.29
CA LEU A 1058 -28.91 32.27 0.93
C LEU A 1058 -28.21 32.96 2.11
N ILE A 1059 -26.86 32.94 2.15
CA ILE A 1059 -26.07 33.64 3.17
C ILE A 1059 -26.30 35.17 3.09
N PHE A 1060 -26.47 35.70 1.88
CA PHE A 1060 -26.60 37.13 1.62
C PHE A 1060 -28.04 37.60 1.37
N ASP A 1061 -29.03 36.72 1.53
CA ASP A 1061 -30.44 37.06 1.42
C ASP A 1061 -31.01 37.34 2.82
N ASP A 1062 -31.52 38.55 3.04
CA ASP A 1062 -32.06 39.00 4.35
C ASP A 1062 -33.20 38.11 4.89
N ARG A 1063 -33.82 37.27 4.07
CA ARG A 1063 -34.89 36.34 4.47
C ARG A 1063 -34.36 35.05 5.09
N TYR A 1064 -33.08 34.74 4.91
CA TYR A 1064 -32.44 33.49 5.35
C TYR A 1064 -31.12 33.67 6.09
N SER A 1065 -30.49 34.85 5.99
CA SER A 1065 -29.21 35.17 6.63
C SER A 1065 -29.24 35.12 8.17
N ASP A 1066 -30.43 35.01 8.79
CA ASP A 1066 -30.61 34.80 10.22
C ASP A 1066 -30.26 33.37 10.70
N ARG A 1067 -30.27 32.40 9.78
CA ARG A 1067 -30.08 30.97 10.10
C ARG A 1067 -29.11 30.24 9.17
N VAL A 1068 -28.92 30.70 7.94
CA VAL A 1068 -28.02 30.10 6.96
C VAL A 1068 -26.64 30.73 7.06
N ASP A 1069 -25.63 29.91 7.32
CA ASP A 1069 -24.22 30.32 7.45
C ASP A 1069 -23.29 29.16 7.02
N ILE A 1070 -22.04 29.14 7.48
CA ILE A 1070 -21.09 28.05 7.29
C ILE A 1070 -20.77 27.37 8.61
N TYR A 1071 -21.16 26.10 8.69
CA TYR A 1071 -20.88 25.22 9.82
C TYR A 1071 -19.92 24.12 9.36
N GLU A 1072 -18.74 24.02 9.98
CA GLU A 1072 -17.81 22.94 9.67
C GLU A 1072 -18.21 21.65 10.40
N GLY A 1073 -18.19 20.55 9.66
CA GLY A 1073 -18.60 19.22 10.06
C GLY A 1073 -19.73 18.68 9.18
N GLY A 1074 -19.62 17.43 8.76
CA GLY A 1074 -20.56 16.73 7.89
C GLY A 1074 -19.88 15.56 7.20
N PHE A 1075 -20.65 14.70 6.55
CA PHE A 1075 -20.14 13.52 5.86
C PHE A 1075 -19.23 12.67 6.76
N MET A 1076 -19.68 12.37 7.97
CA MET A 1076 -18.99 11.61 9.03
C MET A 1076 -17.75 12.27 9.63
N HIS A 1077 -17.31 13.44 9.16
CA HIS A 1077 -16.08 14.11 9.58
C HIS A 1077 -16.35 15.45 10.22
N ASN A 1078 -15.55 15.84 11.22
CA ASN A 1078 -15.71 17.12 11.89
C ASN A 1078 -14.93 18.27 11.22
N ARG A 1079 -14.01 17.97 10.28
CA ARG A 1079 -13.16 18.95 9.59
C ARG A 1079 -13.12 18.70 8.08
N GLY A 1080 -13.00 19.78 7.30
CA GLY A 1080 -12.87 19.71 5.84
C GLY A 1080 -14.18 19.51 5.05
N VAL A 1081 -15.32 19.42 5.73
CA VAL A 1081 -16.67 19.39 5.14
C VAL A 1081 -17.52 20.46 5.82
N PHE A 1082 -18.36 21.15 5.07
CA PHE A 1082 -19.17 22.28 5.55
C PHE A 1082 -20.64 22.07 5.19
N ARG A 1083 -21.55 22.60 6.03
CA ARG A 1083 -23.01 22.58 5.86
C ARG A 1083 -23.63 23.95 6.17
N SER A 1084 -24.87 24.16 5.74
CA SER A 1084 -25.51 25.49 5.73
C SER A 1084 -26.18 25.91 7.04
N GLU A 1085 -26.57 24.96 7.87
CA GLU A 1085 -27.28 25.18 9.14
C GLU A 1085 -26.74 24.24 10.22
N GLN A 1086 -26.97 24.59 11.49
CA GLN A 1086 -26.41 23.82 12.60
C GLN A 1086 -26.93 22.37 12.66
N ASN A 1087 -28.19 22.17 12.27
CA ASN A 1087 -28.86 20.89 12.32
C ASN A 1087 -29.91 20.76 11.21
N SER A 1088 -30.12 19.54 10.74
CA SER A 1088 -31.19 19.18 9.80
C SER A 1088 -31.57 17.70 9.95
N CYS A 1089 -32.55 17.25 9.18
CA CYS A 1089 -32.95 15.85 9.05
C CYS A 1089 -31.73 14.96 8.72
N MET A 1090 -30.82 15.45 7.87
CA MET A 1090 -29.62 14.71 7.45
C MET A 1090 -28.55 14.57 8.54
N ASN A 1091 -28.70 15.25 9.68
CA ASN A 1091 -27.78 15.13 10.81
C ASN A 1091 -28.31 14.22 11.92
N ASN A 1092 -29.62 14.25 12.20
CA ASN A 1092 -30.19 13.48 13.30
C ASN A 1092 -31.70 13.19 13.18
N ASP A 1093 -32.21 12.99 11.97
CA ASP A 1093 -33.57 12.48 11.68
C ASP A 1093 -34.72 13.37 12.16
N ILE A 1094 -34.43 14.61 12.57
CA ILE A 1094 -35.48 15.56 12.94
C ILE A 1094 -36.34 15.93 11.72
N PRO A 1095 -37.62 16.26 11.92
CA PRO A 1095 -38.53 16.62 10.82
C PRO A 1095 -38.29 18.05 10.32
N TYR A 1096 -37.05 18.36 9.93
CA TYR A 1096 -36.62 19.66 9.43
C TYR A 1096 -35.43 19.51 8.48
N TYR A 1097 -35.62 19.73 7.17
CA TYR A 1097 -34.50 19.94 6.25
C TYR A 1097 -33.95 21.36 6.39
N SER A 1098 -32.65 21.56 6.23
CA SER A 1098 -32.05 22.89 6.10
C SER A 1098 -32.58 23.62 4.86
N THR A 1099 -32.44 24.93 4.82
CA THR A 1099 -32.99 25.78 3.75
C THR A 1099 -32.45 25.40 2.38
N ILE A 1100 -31.14 25.15 2.26
CA ILE A 1100 -30.56 24.66 1.00
C ILE A 1100 -31.09 23.28 0.61
N SER A 1101 -31.35 22.40 1.57
CA SER A 1101 -31.94 21.09 1.33
C SER A 1101 -33.37 21.21 0.80
N ARG A 1102 -34.20 22.08 1.38
CA ARG A 1102 -35.55 22.37 0.87
C ARG A 1102 -35.50 22.98 -0.53
N GLU A 1103 -34.58 23.92 -0.77
CA GLU A 1103 -34.39 24.53 -2.08
C GLU A 1103 -33.98 23.49 -3.15
N SER A 1104 -33.01 22.62 -2.83
CA SER A 1104 -32.55 21.55 -3.74
C SER A 1104 -33.68 20.56 -4.04
N ILE A 1105 -34.46 20.15 -3.02
CA ILE A 1105 -35.65 19.31 -3.21
C ILE A 1105 -36.66 20.00 -4.15
N VAL A 1106 -36.97 21.28 -3.94
CA VAL A 1106 -37.92 22.02 -4.81
C VAL A 1106 -37.39 22.16 -6.24
N LYS A 1107 -36.09 22.45 -6.43
CA LYS A 1107 -35.46 22.46 -7.75
C LYS A 1107 -35.68 21.13 -8.48
N ARG A 1108 -35.51 20.01 -7.79
CA ARG A 1108 -35.71 18.68 -8.34
C ARG A 1108 -37.19 18.35 -8.60
N ILE A 1109 -38.10 18.75 -7.72
CA ILE A 1109 -39.56 18.65 -7.97
C ILE A 1109 -39.91 19.38 -9.26
N LYS A 1110 -39.48 20.64 -9.41
CA LYS A 1110 -39.74 21.43 -10.62
C LYS A 1110 -39.14 20.79 -11.86
N GLN A 1111 -37.89 20.33 -11.78
CA GLN A 1111 -37.21 19.63 -12.87
C GLN A 1111 -37.98 18.39 -13.32
N TYR A 1112 -38.34 17.49 -12.41
CA TYR A 1112 -39.05 16.25 -12.74
C TYR A 1112 -40.47 16.52 -13.24
N ALA A 1113 -41.11 17.55 -12.70
CA ALA A 1113 -42.42 18.03 -13.15
C ALA A 1113 -42.39 18.71 -14.53
N GLY A 1114 -41.22 19.00 -15.11
CA GLY A 1114 -41.11 19.72 -16.38
C GLY A 1114 -41.45 21.22 -16.25
N GLU A 1115 -41.16 21.80 -15.10
CA GLU A 1115 -41.38 23.20 -14.78
C GLU A 1115 -40.06 23.92 -14.50
N THR A 1116 -40.04 25.24 -14.73
CA THR A 1116 -38.87 26.08 -14.43
C THR A 1116 -38.84 26.45 -12.96
N TYR A 1117 -37.66 26.37 -12.35
CA TYR A 1117 -37.43 26.86 -10.99
C TYR A 1117 -37.33 28.39 -10.95
N SER A 1118 -37.90 29.00 -9.91
CA SER A 1118 -37.78 30.42 -9.57
C SER A 1118 -37.44 30.54 -8.09
N PHE A 1119 -36.41 31.32 -7.76
CA PHE A 1119 -36.00 31.54 -6.37
C PHE A 1119 -37.10 32.25 -5.57
N GLU A 1120 -37.73 33.28 -6.12
CA GLU A 1120 -38.83 33.99 -5.45
C GLU A 1120 -40.07 33.10 -5.24
N ASP A 1121 -40.35 32.18 -6.17
CA ASP A 1121 -41.44 31.22 -5.99
C ASP A 1121 -41.10 30.22 -4.88
N PHE A 1122 -39.84 29.79 -4.77
CA PHE A 1122 -39.39 28.99 -3.64
C PHE A 1122 -39.59 29.75 -2.33
N VAL A 1123 -39.10 30.99 -2.24
CA VAL A 1123 -39.24 31.81 -1.02
C VAL A 1123 -40.70 32.01 -0.63
N ALA A 1124 -41.58 32.30 -1.60
CA ALA A 1124 -43.01 32.49 -1.34
C ALA A 1124 -43.71 31.22 -0.79
N ASN A 1125 -43.15 30.04 -1.07
CA ASN A 1125 -43.71 28.75 -0.66
C ASN A 1125 -42.90 28.06 0.45
N ASP A 1126 -41.75 28.60 0.85
CA ASP A 1126 -40.89 28.00 1.87
C ASP A 1126 -41.45 28.28 3.27
N LYS A 1127 -42.17 27.31 3.83
CA LYS A 1127 -42.81 27.40 5.15
C LYS A 1127 -41.92 26.73 6.20
N VAL A 1128 -41.40 27.51 7.15
CA VAL A 1128 -40.69 26.96 8.31
C VAL A 1128 -41.63 26.91 9.51
N SER A 1129 -41.92 25.72 10.03
CA SER A 1129 -42.67 25.58 11.30
C SER A 1129 -41.82 26.11 12.45
N GLN A 1130 -42.33 27.10 13.20
CA GLN A 1130 -41.63 27.87 14.25
C GLN A 1130 -41.14 27.09 15.50
N GLU A 1131 -41.23 25.76 15.54
CA GLU A 1131 -40.82 24.97 16.72
C GLU A 1131 -39.75 23.92 16.40
N VAL A 1132 -38.55 24.33 16.00
CA VAL A 1132 -37.37 23.44 16.03
C VAL A 1132 -36.65 23.64 17.37
N LYS A 1133 -37.05 22.87 18.39
CA LYS A 1133 -36.25 22.73 19.62
C LYS A 1133 -34.96 22.00 19.28
N VAL A 1134 -33.88 22.74 19.05
CA VAL A 1134 -32.52 22.19 18.93
C VAL A 1134 -32.20 21.44 20.21
N ARG A 1135 -31.94 20.13 20.15
CA ARG A 1135 -31.41 19.38 21.29
C ARG A 1135 -30.05 19.98 21.65
N ALA A 1136 -29.91 20.53 22.86
CA ALA A 1136 -28.60 20.82 23.41
C ALA A 1136 -27.83 19.48 23.57
N MET A 1137 -26.57 19.44 23.14
CA MET A 1137 -25.71 18.23 23.08
C MET A 1137 -25.36 17.60 24.44
N ASN A 1138 -26.02 18.00 25.54
CA ASN A 1138 -25.65 17.64 26.92
C ASN A 1138 -26.77 16.91 27.72
N ALA A 1139 -27.65 16.15 27.06
CA ALA A 1139 -28.58 15.27 27.79
C ALA A 1139 -28.01 13.84 27.88
N PRO A 1140 -27.71 13.31 29.08
CA PRO A 1140 -27.23 11.93 29.24
C PRO A 1140 -28.36 10.93 28.98
N TYR A 1141 -28.08 9.90 28.17
CA TYR A 1141 -29.02 8.81 27.91
C TYR A 1141 -28.69 7.58 28.77
N MET A 1142 -29.71 7.01 29.42
CA MET A 1142 -29.66 5.68 30.04
C MET A 1142 -30.21 4.66 29.03
N GLY A 1143 -29.34 3.84 28.44
CA GLY A 1143 -29.69 2.74 27.53
C GLY A 1143 -28.61 2.57 26.45
N GLY A 1144 -28.34 1.32 26.06
CA GLY A 1144 -27.15 0.92 25.30
C GLY A 1144 -26.88 1.68 23.99
N ARG A 1145 -25.58 1.70 23.64
CA ARG A 1145 -24.90 2.46 22.57
C ARG A 1145 -25.65 2.52 21.23
N VAL A 1146 -26.18 3.69 20.89
CA VAL A 1146 -26.42 4.13 19.51
C VAL A 1146 -25.94 5.60 19.42
N HIS A 1147 -24.81 5.79 18.72
CA HIS A 1147 -24.14 7.05 18.34
C HIS A 1147 -23.88 8.13 19.41
N SER A 1148 -23.11 7.80 20.45
CA SER A 1148 -22.70 8.77 21.50
C SER A 1148 -21.38 9.53 21.21
N PHE A 1149 -20.95 9.70 19.96
CA PHE A 1149 -19.69 10.39 19.60
C PHE A 1149 -19.86 11.55 18.61
N GLN A 1150 -21.04 12.18 18.56
CA GLN A 1150 -21.22 13.37 17.73
C GLN A 1150 -20.54 14.58 18.38
N TYR A 1151 -19.46 15.08 17.76
CA TYR A 1151 -18.81 16.33 18.16
C TYR A 1151 -19.64 17.54 17.71
N PRO A 1152 -19.67 18.64 18.48
CA PRO A 1152 -20.31 19.88 18.03
C PRO A 1152 -19.64 20.39 16.75
N PRO A 1153 -20.41 20.85 15.75
CA PRO A 1153 -19.82 21.50 14.59
C PRO A 1153 -19.02 22.73 15.01
N LYS A 1154 -17.89 22.99 14.34
CA LYS A 1154 -17.12 24.21 14.57
C LYS A 1154 -17.80 25.33 13.80
N ILE A 1155 -18.41 26.27 14.54
CA ILE A 1155 -19.12 27.41 13.95
C ILE A 1155 -18.08 28.43 13.50
N HIS A 1156 -17.97 28.66 12.19
CA HIS A 1156 -17.16 29.73 11.62
C HIS A 1156 -18.10 30.85 11.18
N LYS A 1157 -18.54 31.68 12.12
CA LYS A 1157 -19.30 32.88 11.75
C LYS A 1157 -18.37 33.84 11.00
N GLY A 1158 -18.53 33.97 9.68
CA GLY A 1158 -18.06 35.16 8.95
C GLY A 1158 -19.13 36.23 9.11
N SER A 1159 -18.87 37.47 9.53
CA SER A 1159 -18.13 38.54 8.83
C SER A 1159 -18.17 39.77 9.79
N PRO A 1160 -17.35 40.85 9.65
CA PRO A 1160 -17.00 41.48 8.38
C PRO A 1160 -15.53 41.87 8.20
N LEU A 1161 -15.16 42.00 6.92
CA LEU A 1161 -14.25 43.03 6.37
C LEU A 1161 -13.50 43.89 7.41
N LYS A 1162 -12.18 43.73 7.46
CA LYS A 1162 -11.22 44.84 7.54
C LYS A 1162 -9.95 44.50 6.77
#